data_AF-A0A428T2V8-F1
#
_entry.id   AF-A0A428T2V8-F1
#
_cell.length_a   1.000
_cell.length_b   1.000
_cell.length_c   1.000
_cell.angle_alpha   90.00
_cell.angle_beta   90.00
_cell.angle_gamma   90.00
#
_symmetry.space_group_name_H-M   'P 1'
#
loop_
_entity.id
_entity.type
_entity.pdbx_description
1 polymer ?
#
loop_
_entity_poly.entity_id
_entity_poly.type
_entity_poly.pdbx_seq_one_letter_code
_entity_poly.pdbx_strand_id
1 'polypeptide(L)'
;MDSQFPSYDALPPVPEMPQGCAWAVFNQGDKKDVYGCLNKITPEVIVQAASEVKNGVSISLNWPMGAVKRPALFRKGLVHKVTSFLDTPMDVHGFDDEVEFNTQSSSQWDSLCHFHHQGQRCGYNGVRPSADDLVQNFGDEDTEQRFPTINHWHARGCLVTRGVLIDYKAYAERHKIEYSPFESQVITVADIEAIAQEQRVTFRQGDVIIIRTGFTAALEGATDEEQQEMLGTQRSVGVAQSPETVEWFWNKHFAAVAADNAGFEAVPPLVDGQNKGTPQDMLLHQTFLGLFGLPIGELWDLEALSKYCASHKRHTFLLTSSPLNDHRSDCVYEPQRRRRAADNISAAALEGLRQRLSRIEAVQRQSQPQPQPQPLPQRPQLQPRQPSAPASEPSNNNQPSPISDNQAPPQVVAIKTPSGSSNDSHSWEQICTELTRVDSPPPLLVPQSLGESVDLFKIPGRGIAHPESEATANSSIGDHDYVAPIFSEESSYEYHGPGSFLSFCSKSGIEWVSQKTGVPDFDQLATRLMADVCRWFRSQSRACPLREPEPDEATAWLYTQAYFDDTGDVVLGVVSRPWFQDRLRLHFNNSTGPGTMDDPAWYALRNTIYAYGARQLLAKQSKPQAFSDAMELGNRYFQNALSVHSDLLFLDTTRVAVQALAVMTHYTEGVSWPSLHYMLCSSAMRLAETKGLHRQPPLSANLNDTELYSRSCTWWGIYCYDRYSAIRLGRPLGTDDDSITVQLPRNLSPENSAQHETMLWGIRTAQLSSAIMRRLNKFDHRKPSIEEIASTMSELEQSLADLRASFPSYVSPGDSSPYTNVPAGINISGVLFLVFSYHISVIQVHSILVYPWNIAKLGLNAAEQTQLQTHIAESSQKCVESARLILQQLGGVTITPSTPKWLAFFFPLTALINVFIHVLQNPQAASVESDVVLMRLAAGHFSYLEYTIPELSFPLTRDLANLAQVAVRRSREKCLAPIDIVPAPDLSGVLTSMGQTTQFEDELFPTGSNIWTENWSTFLTWTDL
;
A
#
# COMPACT_ATOMS: atom_id res chain seq x y z
N MET A 1 8.92 -16.39 39.61
CA MET A 1 8.37 -15.04 39.35
C MET A 1 6.96 -15.09 39.88
N ASP A 2 6.67 -14.30 40.91
CA ASP A 2 5.32 -14.24 41.49
C ASP A 2 4.35 -13.72 40.42
N SER A 3 3.23 -14.41 40.22
CA SER A 3 2.24 -14.02 39.21
C SER A 3 1.64 -12.66 39.55
N GLN A 4 1.53 -11.76 38.56
CA GLN A 4 0.92 -10.44 38.74
C GLN A 4 -0.58 -10.52 39.07
N PHE A 5 -1.23 -11.66 38.82
CA PHE A 5 -2.64 -11.90 39.08
C PHE A 5 -2.85 -12.77 40.33
N PRO A 6 -3.85 -12.48 41.18
CA PRO A 6 -4.21 -13.32 42.31
C PRO A 6 -4.71 -14.70 41.84
N SER A 7 -4.51 -15.73 42.67
CA SER A 7 -5.19 -17.01 42.47
C SER A 7 -6.70 -16.85 42.62
N TYR A 8 -7.47 -17.81 42.12
CA TYR A 8 -8.93 -17.78 42.16
C TYR A 8 -9.48 -17.58 43.59
N ASP A 9 -8.93 -18.32 44.56
CA ASP A 9 -9.30 -18.18 45.97
C ASP A 9 -8.90 -16.83 46.59
N ALA A 10 -7.86 -16.20 46.05
CA ALA A 10 -7.38 -14.89 46.49
C ALA A 10 -8.02 -13.73 45.72
N LEU A 11 -9.00 -13.99 44.85
CA LEU A 11 -9.73 -12.95 44.15
C LEU A 11 -10.44 -12.03 45.16
N PRO A 12 -10.29 -10.71 45.03
CA PRO A 12 -10.94 -9.76 45.92
C PRO A 12 -12.47 -9.89 45.82
N PRO A 13 -13.19 -9.87 46.96
CA PRO A 13 -14.64 -9.97 46.93
C PRO A 13 -15.26 -8.75 46.25
N VAL A 14 -16.26 -9.00 45.41
CA VAL A 14 -17.04 -7.96 44.75
C VAL A 14 -18.43 -7.92 45.41
N PRO A 15 -18.93 -6.75 45.85
CA PRO A 15 -20.25 -6.64 46.48
C PRO A 15 -21.35 -7.29 45.64
N GLU A 16 -22.23 -8.05 46.29
CA GLU A 16 -23.39 -8.73 45.67
C GLU A 16 -23.06 -9.79 44.63
N MET A 17 -21.78 -10.11 44.39
CA MET A 17 -21.34 -11.15 43.47
C MET A 17 -20.81 -12.38 44.22
N PRO A 18 -20.88 -13.59 43.64
CA PRO A 18 -20.27 -14.77 44.23
C PRO A 18 -18.74 -14.63 44.29
N GLN A 19 -18.10 -15.40 45.20
CA GLN A 19 -16.65 -15.54 45.24
C GLN A 19 -16.15 -16.06 43.87
N GLY A 20 -15.02 -15.52 43.40
CA GLY A 20 -14.50 -15.80 42.07
C GLY A 20 -14.88 -14.77 40.99
N CYS A 21 -15.44 -13.63 41.36
CA CYS A 21 -15.66 -12.51 40.44
C CYS A 21 -14.37 -11.71 40.21
N ALA A 22 -13.93 -11.56 38.95
CA ALA A 22 -12.62 -10.96 38.63
C ALA A 22 -12.66 -9.44 38.35
N TRP A 23 -13.82 -8.80 38.47
CA TRP A 23 -14.02 -7.40 38.06
C TRP A 23 -13.03 -6.43 38.70
N ALA A 24 -12.78 -6.59 40.00
CA ALA A 24 -11.86 -5.72 40.75
C ALA A 24 -10.38 -5.92 40.37
N VAL A 25 -10.03 -6.96 39.60
CA VAL A 25 -8.66 -7.18 39.12
C VAL A 25 -8.32 -6.25 37.95
N PHE A 26 -9.29 -5.99 37.07
CA PHE A 26 -9.05 -5.25 35.82
C PHE A 26 -9.51 -3.79 35.86
N ASN A 27 -10.42 -3.44 36.79
CA ASN A 27 -10.89 -2.06 36.95
C ASN A 27 -9.75 -1.13 37.43
N GLN A 28 -9.76 0.11 36.95
CA GLN A 28 -8.76 1.13 37.30
C GLN A 28 -9.45 2.26 38.06
N GLY A 29 -9.41 2.21 39.40
CA GLY A 29 -10.17 3.13 40.24
C GLY A 29 -11.67 3.00 39.96
N ASP A 30 -12.32 4.13 39.66
CA ASP A 30 -13.76 4.17 39.31
C ASP A 30 -14.04 3.75 37.86
N LYS A 31 -13.01 3.61 37.01
CA LYS A 31 -13.18 3.23 35.61
C LYS A 31 -13.34 1.72 35.47
N LYS A 32 -14.50 1.30 34.97
CA LYS A 32 -14.82 -0.10 34.66
C LYS A 32 -14.09 -0.53 33.38
N ASP A 33 -13.50 -1.72 33.44
CA ASP A 33 -12.90 -2.39 32.30
C ASP A 33 -13.96 -2.99 31.36
N VAL A 34 -13.63 -3.08 30.07
CA VAL A 34 -14.49 -3.63 29.02
C VAL A 34 -13.88 -4.83 28.27
N TYR A 35 -12.66 -5.25 28.64
CA TYR A 35 -11.92 -6.29 27.93
C TYR A 35 -11.75 -7.60 28.68
N GLY A 36 -11.85 -7.57 30.02
CA GLY A 36 -11.68 -8.73 30.88
C GLY A 36 -10.31 -9.37 30.77
N CYS A 37 -10.29 -10.69 30.61
CA CYS A 37 -9.07 -11.50 30.56
C CYS A 37 -8.17 -11.19 29.35
N LEU A 38 -8.65 -10.48 28.33
CA LEU A 38 -7.77 -9.98 27.27
C LEU A 38 -6.70 -9.02 27.79
N ASN A 39 -6.90 -8.38 28.94
CA ASN A 39 -5.87 -7.57 29.61
C ASN A 39 -4.63 -8.38 30.03
N LYS A 40 -4.70 -9.72 30.03
CA LYS A 40 -3.54 -10.60 30.24
C LYS A 40 -2.61 -10.66 29.03
N ILE A 41 -3.07 -10.23 27.85
CA ILE A 41 -2.27 -10.07 26.63
C ILE A 41 -1.58 -8.71 26.69
N THR A 42 -0.35 -8.68 27.18
CA THR A 42 0.52 -7.50 27.20
C THR A 42 1.36 -7.42 25.93
N PRO A 43 1.98 -6.26 25.61
CA PRO A 43 2.92 -6.16 24.49
C PRO A 43 4.02 -7.23 24.52
N GLU A 44 4.52 -7.59 25.71
CA GLU A 44 5.53 -8.64 25.88
C GLU A 44 4.97 -10.02 25.50
N VAL A 45 3.71 -10.31 25.87
CA VAL A 45 3.03 -11.55 25.46
C VAL A 45 2.89 -11.61 23.93
N ILE A 46 2.55 -10.50 23.28
CA ILE A 46 2.45 -10.41 21.81
C ILE A 46 3.80 -10.72 21.15
N VAL A 47 4.88 -10.10 21.63
CA VAL A 47 6.24 -10.34 21.13
C VAL A 47 6.66 -11.80 21.34
N GLN A 48 6.35 -12.39 22.49
CA GLN A 48 6.60 -13.80 22.75
C GLN A 48 5.80 -14.71 21.81
N ALA A 49 4.53 -14.39 21.54
CA ALA A 49 3.70 -15.13 20.61
C ALA A 49 4.23 -15.05 19.17
N ALA A 50 4.75 -13.89 18.74
CA ALA A 50 5.36 -13.73 17.42
C ALA A 50 6.54 -14.71 17.21
N SER A 51 7.25 -15.07 18.29
CA SER A 51 8.33 -16.05 18.23
C SER A 51 7.86 -17.47 17.87
N GLU A 52 6.56 -17.78 17.97
CA GLU A 52 5.98 -19.06 17.56
C GLU A 52 5.88 -19.20 16.03
N VAL A 53 6.04 -18.12 15.26
CA VAL A 53 6.10 -18.16 13.79
C VAL A 53 7.43 -18.75 13.34
N LYS A 54 7.41 -19.96 12.76
CA LYS A 54 8.64 -20.67 12.31
C LYS A 54 8.63 -21.07 10.84
N ASN A 55 7.47 -21.43 10.30
CA ASN A 55 7.37 -22.04 8.96
C ASN A 55 6.67 -21.13 7.93
N GLY A 56 6.14 -19.97 8.34
CA GLY A 56 5.39 -19.07 7.44
C GLY A 56 4.08 -19.65 6.92
N VAL A 57 3.54 -20.70 7.56
CA VAL A 57 2.26 -21.33 7.20
C VAL A 57 1.12 -20.63 7.92
N SER A 58 0.09 -20.24 7.17
CA SER A 58 -1.16 -19.68 7.70
C SER A 58 -2.29 -20.68 7.50
N ILE A 59 -3.11 -20.88 8.54
CA ILE A 59 -4.27 -21.79 8.53
C ILE A 59 -5.48 -21.00 9.01
N SER A 60 -6.51 -20.93 8.17
CA SER A 60 -7.80 -20.34 8.56
C SER A 60 -8.51 -21.29 9.53
N LEU A 61 -9.03 -20.74 10.63
CA LEU A 61 -9.82 -21.47 11.62
C LEU A 61 -11.33 -21.17 11.51
N ASN A 62 -11.73 -20.43 10.46
CA ASN A 62 -13.12 -20.10 10.18
C ASN A 62 -13.81 -21.25 9.45
N TRP A 63 -14.85 -21.78 10.07
CA TRP A 63 -15.77 -22.73 9.46
C TRP A 63 -16.68 -21.99 8.47
N PRO A 64 -17.00 -22.57 7.30
CA PRO A 64 -17.75 -21.88 6.25
C PRO A 64 -19.10 -21.35 6.74
N MET A 65 -19.41 -20.11 6.39
CA MET A 65 -20.72 -19.53 6.69
C MET A 65 -21.81 -20.34 5.96
N GLY A 66 -22.81 -20.85 6.68
CA GLY A 66 -23.83 -21.75 6.12
C GLY A 66 -23.41 -23.23 6.05
N ALA A 67 -22.32 -23.63 6.70
CA ALA A 67 -21.97 -25.03 6.89
C ALA A 67 -23.04 -25.79 7.68
N VAL A 68 -23.66 -25.14 8.67
CA VAL A 68 -24.92 -25.59 9.27
C VAL A 68 -26.08 -25.21 8.35
N LYS A 69 -26.72 -26.21 7.72
CA LYS A 69 -27.80 -25.96 6.74
C LYS A 69 -29.04 -25.32 7.34
N ARG A 70 -29.41 -25.73 8.56
CA ARG A 70 -30.49 -25.12 9.34
C ARG A 70 -30.01 -24.85 10.76
N PRO A 71 -29.60 -23.62 11.07
CA PRO A 71 -29.19 -23.25 12.42
C PRO A 71 -30.30 -23.50 13.44
N ALA A 72 -29.92 -24.03 14.60
CA ALA A 72 -30.83 -24.30 15.72
C ALA A 72 -31.16 -23.01 16.50
N LEU A 73 -31.95 -23.13 17.57
CA LEU A 73 -32.21 -22.06 18.56
C LEU A 73 -32.81 -20.76 17.97
N PHE A 74 -33.70 -20.88 16.98
CA PHE A 74 -34.34 -19.74 16.30
C PHE A 74 -33.35 -18.81 15.59
N ARG A 75 -32.11 -19.26 15.33
CA ARG A 75 -31.09 -18.48 14.64
C ARG A 75 -31.39 -18.42 13.15
N LYS A 76 -31.17 -17.23 12.58
CA LYS A 76 -31.29 -17.03 11.13
C LYS A 76 -30.10 -17.69 10.42
N GLY A 77 -30.40 -18.48 9.38
CA GLY A 77 -29.42 -19.00 8.44
C GLY A 77 -28.81 -17.91 7.57
N LEU A 78 -27.71 -18.23 6.89
CA LEU A 78 -27.09 -17.32 5.94
C LEU A 78 -28.05 -17.03 4.79
N VAL A 79 -28.39 -15.77 4.62
CA VAL A 79 -28.94 -15.23 3.38
C VAL A 79 -27.80 -14.51 2.69
N HIS A 80 -27.42 -14.99 1.50
CA HIS A 80 -26.44 -14.34 0.65
C HIS A 80 -27.16 -13.90 -0.62
N LYS A 81 -27.29 -12.59 -0.79
CA LYS A 81 -27.97 -11.99 -1.94
C LYS A 81 -26.93 -11.28 -2.78
N VAL A 82 -26.67 -11.82 -3.96
CA VAL A 82 -25.81 -11.18 -4.95
C VAL A 82 -26.65 -10.19 -5.77
N THR A 83 -26.20 -8.95 -5.85
CA THR A 83 -26.76 -7.89 -6.67
C THR A 83 -25.87 -7.69 -7.89
N SER A 84 -26.38 -8.01 -9.07
CA SER A 84 -25.71 -7.66 -10.32
C SER A 84 -25.86 -6.16 -10.57
N PHE A 85 -24.77 -5.48 -10.90
CA PHE A 85 -24.79 -4.07 -11.27
C PHE A 85 -25.56 -3.81 -12.58
N LEU A 86 -25.70 -4.81 -13.45
CA LEU A 86 -26.58 -4.75 -14.62
C LEU A 86 -28.06 -4.62 -14.25
N ASP A 87 -28.46 -5.16 -13.09
CA ASP A 87 -29.84 -5.07 -12.59
C ASP A 87 -30.08 -3.78 -11.79
N THR A 88 -29.07 -2.92 -11.68
CA THR A 88 -29.14 -1.61 -11.03
C THR A 88 -29.08 -0.48 -12.06
N PRO A 89 -29.38 0.77 -11.67
CA PRO A 89 -29.21 1.92 -12.56
C PRO A 89 -27.77 2.17 -13.05
N MET A 90 -26.77 1.43 -12.54
CA MET A 90 -25.38 1.56 -12.98
C MET A 90 -25.12 0.94 -14.36
N ASP A 91 -25.88 -0.09 -14.77
CA ASP A 91 -25.75 -0.76 -16.08
C ASP A 91 -24.31 -1.14 -16.47
N VAL A 92 -23.53 -1.62 -15.50
CA VAL A 92 -22.16 -2.11 -15.68
C VAL A 92 -22.05 -3.57 -15.27
N HIS A 93 -21.08 -4.28 -15.82
CA HIS A 93 -20.75 -5.62 -15.37
C HIS A 93 -20.05 -5.57 -14.01
N GLY A 94 -20.70 -6.09 -12.99
CA GLY A 94 -20.16 -6.20 -11.63
C GLY A 94 -21.19 -6.84 -10.70
N PHE A 95 -20.73 -7.29 -9.54
CA PHE A 95 -21.57 -7.88 -8.52
C PHE A 95 -21.20 -7.25 -7.18
N ASP A 96 -22.21 -6.81 -6.44
CA ASP A 96 -22.11 -6.64 -4.98
C ASP A 96 -22.86 -7.78 -4.32
N ASP A 97 -22.65 -7.96 -3.02
CA ASP A 97 -23.45 -8.87 -2.21
C ASP A 97 -23.89 -8.27 -0.88
N GLU A 98 -25.06 -8.72 -0.44
CA GLU A 98 -25.61 -8.49 0.89
C GLU A 98 -25.63 -9.82 1.62
N VAL A 99 -25.08 -9.85 2.83
CA VAL A 99 -25.15 -11.01 3.72
C VAL A 99 -25.97 -10.68 4.96
N GLU A 100 -26.92 -11.56 5.28
CA GLU A 100 -27.70 -11.49 6.50
C GLU A 100 -27.65 -12.83 7.22
N PHE A 101 -27.12 -12.85 8.43
CA PHE A 101 -26.94 -14.06 9.22
C PHE A 101 -26.96 -13.73 10.71
N ASN A 102 -27.21 -14.74 11.54
CA ASN A 102 -26.99 -14.62 12.98
C ASN A 102 -25.49 -14.84 13.27
N THR A 103 -24.87 -13.92 14.01
CA THR A 103 -23.43 -13.93 14.30
C THR A 103 -22.97 -15.10 15.17
N GLN A 104 -23.92 -15.89 15.70
CA GLN A 104 -23.69 -17.12 16.45
C GLN A 104 -23.92 -18.39 15.61
N SER A 105 -23.98 -18.31 14.27
CA SER A 105 -24.31 -19.47 13.39
C SER A 105 -23.10 -20.17 12.74
N SER A 106 -21.87 -19.67 12.93
CA SER A 106 -20.62 -20.29 12.45
C SER A 106 -19.49 -19.99 13.45
N SER A 107 -18.22 -20.12 13.05
CA SER A 107 -17.08 -19.73 13.90
C SER A 107 -17.27 -18.32 14.45
N GLN A 108 -17.26 -18.19 15.77
CA GLN A 108 -17.62 -16.96 16.45
C GLN A 108 -16.72 -16.69 17.67
N TRP A 109 -16.84 -15.45 18.16
CA TRP A 109 -16.46 -15.05 19.50
C TRP A 109 -17.71 -14.48 20.20
N ASP A 110 -17.93 -14.92 21.43
CA ASP A 110 -18.99 -14.40 22.27
C ASP A 110 -18.57 -13.09 22.93
N SER A 111 -19.38 -12.06 22.72
CA SER A 111 -19.28 -10.79 23.45
C SER A 111 -19.45 -11.03 24.95
N LEU A 112 -18.86 -10.19 25.81
CA LEU A 112 -19.10 -10.26 27.26
C LEU A 112 -20.55 -9.89 27.63
N CYS A 113 -21.32 -9.36 26.67
CA CYS A 113 -22.77 -9.17 26.75
C CYS A 113 -23.60 -10.37 26.24
N HIS A 114 -22.98 -11.43 25.73
CA HIS A 114 -23.69 -12.56 25.11
C HIS A 114 -24.50 -13.38 26.12
N PHE A 115 -23.86 -13.76 27.23
CA PHE A 115 -24.48 -14.58 28.27
C PHE A 115 -24.22 -14.01 29.66
N HIS A 116 -25.29 -13.61 30.35
CA HIS A 116 -25.21 -12.99 31.68
C HIS A 116 -25.12 -14.05 32.79
N HIS A 117 -24.60 -13.62 33.94
CA HIS A 117 -24.71 -14.40 35.18
C HIS A 117 -26.19 -14.46 35.59
N GLN A 118 -26.79 -15.65 35.62
CA GLN A 118 -28.24 -15.81 35.74
C GLN A 118 -28.75 -15.43 37.13
N GLY A 119 -27.99 -15.75 38.19
CA GLY A 119 -28.37 -15.44 39.57
C GLY A 119 -28.50 -13.95 39.85
N GLN A 120 -27.58 -13.13 39.29
CA GLN A 120 -27.58 -11.67 39.47
C GLN A 120 -28.22 -10.90 38.32
N ARG A 121 -28.47 -11.57 37.18
CA ARG A 121 -29.05 -11.02 35.95
C ARG A 121 -28.26 -9.83 35.41
N CYS A 122 -26.94 -9.95 35.39
CA CYS A 122 -26.02 -8.94 34.87
C CYS A 122 -24.86 -9.59 34.10
N GLY A 123 -24.31 -8.85 33.15
CA GLY A 123 -23.08 -9.20 32.43
C GLY A 123 -21.83 -8.73 33.16
N TYR A 124 -20.70 -8.79 32.45
CA TYR A 124 -19.40 -8.35 32.97
C TYR A 124 -19.45 -6.94 33.55
N ASN A 125 -18.80 -6.71 34.70
CA ASN A 125 -18.80 -5.43 35.41
C ASN A 125 -20.20 -4.90 35.82
N GLY A 126 -21.17 -5.82 35.94
CA GLY A 126 -22.51 -5.54 36.46
C GLY A 126 -23.45 -4.88 35.45
N VAL A 127 -23.08 -4.87 34.17
CA VAL A 127 -23.91 -4.24 33.12
C VAL A 127 -25.23 -4.98 32.93
N ARG A 128 -26.27 -4.23 32.57
CA ARG A 128 -27.62 -4.77 32.30
C ARG A 128 -28.20 -4.09 31.05
N PRO A 129 -27.56 -4.26 29.88
CA PRO A 129 -28.08 -3.65 28.66
C PRO A 129 -29.44 -4.23 28.29
N SER A 130 -30.33 -3.38 27.79
CA SER A 130 -31.46 -3.83 26.97
C SER A 130 -31.00 -4.15 25.55
N ALA A 131 -31.86 -4.79 24.75
CA ALA A 131 -31.55 -5.01 23.34
C ALA A 131 -31.32 -3.70 22.59
N ASP A 132 -32.14 -2.68 22.87
CA ASP A 132 -32.03 -1.35 22.24
C ASP A 132 -30.72 -0.64 22.62
N ASP A 133 -30.21 -0.86 23.84
CA ASP A 133 -28.93 -0.30 24.28
C ASP A 133 -27.71 -0.87 23.53
N LEU A 134 -27.85 -2.06 22.93
CA LEU A 134 -26.79 -2.73 22.17
C LEU A 134 -26.89 -2.49 20.66
N VAL A 135 -27.95 -1.82 20.19
CA VAL A 135 -28.07 -1.41 18.78
C VAL A 135 -27.16 -0.22 18.55
N GLN A 136 -26.15 -0.40 17.71
CA GLN A 136 -25.23 0.67 17.30
C GLN A 136 -25.58 1.08 15.88
N ASN A 137 -26.38 2.15 15.75
CA ASN A 137 -26.67 2.70 14.43
C ASN A 137 -25.46 3.49 13.93
N PHE A 138 -25.32 3.58 12.61
CA PHE A 138 -24.31 4.42 11.98
C PHE A 138 -24.35 5.86 12.52
N GLY A 139 -23.21 6.35 13.00
CA GLY A 139 -23.05 7.68 13.60
C GLY A 139 -23.54 7.83 15.04
N ASP A 140 -24.02 6.76 15.67
CA ASP A 140 -24.45 6.68 17.08
C ASP A 140 -23.77 5.49 17.78
N GLU A 141 -22.48 5.32 17.50
CA GLU A 141 -21.68 4.24 18.06
C GLU A 141 -21.32 4.47 19.53
N ASP A 142 -21.16 3.40 20.32
CA ASP A 142 -20.78 3.47 21.74
C ASP A 142 -19.30 3.83 21.93
N THR A 143 -18.93 5.07 21.61
CA THR A 143 -17.56 5.58 21.75
C THR A 143 -17.12 5.72 23.21
N GLU A 144 -18.07 5.78 24.14
CA GLU A 144 -17.83 5.91 25.58
C GLU A 144 -17.54 4.55 26.26
N GLN A 145 -17.64 3.43 25.53
CA GLN A 145 -17.47 2.07 26.06
C GLN A 145 -18.40 1.77 27.23
N ARG A 146 -19.67 2.15 27.12
CA ARG A 146 -20.69 1.94 28.17
C ARG A 146 -20.94 0.46 28.43
N PHE A 147 -20.80 -0.38 27.40
CA PHE A 147 -20.98 -1.83 27.51
C PHE A 147 -19.74 -2.60 27.01
N PRO A 148 -19.41 -3.77 27.60
CA PRO A 148 -18.26 -4.57 27.23
C PRO A 148 -18.52 -5.37 25.94
N THR A 149 -18.77 -4.65 24.86
CA THR A 149 -19.11 -5.18 23.54
C THR A 149 -17.86 -5.52 22.73
N ILE A 150 -17.98 -6.52 21.85
CA ILE A 150 -16.83 -7.12 21.16
C ILE A 150 -16.09 -6.16 20.21
N ASN A 151 -16.78 -5.16 19.66
CA ASN A 151 -16.24 -4.08 18.84
C ASN A 151 -15.12 -3.30 19.54
N HIS A 152 -15.11 -3.21 20.88
CA HIS A 152 -14.03 -2.52 21.59
C HIS A 152 -12.67 -3.20 21.45
N TRP A 153 -12.62 -4.48 21.05
CA TRP A 153 -11.35 -5.17 20.79
C TRP A 153 -10.50 -4.45 19.74
N HIS A 154 -11.13 -3.74 18.79
CA HIS A 154 -10.43 -2.97 17.76
C HIS A 154 -9.55 -1.86 18.34
N ALA A 155 -9.99 -1.19 19.41
CA ALA A 155 -9.24 -0.10 20.06
C ALA A 155 -7.90 -0.56 20.66
N ARG A 156 -7.72 -1.87 20.86
CA ARG A 156 -6.48 -2.47 21.38
C ARG A 156 -5.73 -3.31 20.34
N GLY A 157 -6.11 -3.23 19.06
CA GLY A 157 -5.48 -4.01 17.99
C GLY A 157 -6.00 -5.45 17.85
N CYS A 158 -7.22 -5.73 18.33
CA CYS A 158 -7.85 -7.05 18.34
C CYS A 158 -7.07 -8.11 19.14
N LEU A 159 -7.32 -9.39 18.87
CA LEU A 159 -6.65 -10.50 19.54
C LEU A 159 -5.42 -10.92 18.73
N VAL A 160 -4.24 -10.70 19.31
CA VAL A 160 -2.96 -11.22 18.82
C VAL A 160 -2.23 -11.84 20.01
N THR A 161 -2.09 -13.15 20.04
CA THR A 161 -1.42 -13.84 21.16
C THR A 161 -1.05 -15.26 20.76
N ARG A 162 -0.59 -16.09 21.70
CA ARG A 162 -0.27 -17.48 21.46
C ARG A 162 -1.52 -18.35 21.56
N GLY A 163 -1.82 -19.09 20.48
CA GLY A 163 -2.81 -20.15 20.47
C GLY A 163 -2.20 -21.49 20.89
N VAL A 164 -2.98 -22.30 21.62
CA VAL A 164 -2.60 -23.62 22.11
C VAL A 164 -3.69 -24.64 21.77
N LEU A 165 -3.39 -25.61 20.90
CA LEU A 165 -4.32 -26.66 20.50
C LEU A 165 -4.24 -27.88 21.43
N ILE A 166 -5.34 -28.17 22.11
CA ILE A 166 -5.58 -29.42 22.84
C ILE A 166 -6.48 -30.31 21.99
N ASP A 167 -5.90 -31.35 21.40
CA ASP A 167 -6.58 -32.19 20.41
C ASP A 167 -7.19 -33.45 21.03
N TYR A 168 -8.37 -33.29 21.64
CA TYR A 168 -9.09 -34.37 22.31
C TYR A 168 -9.50 -35.46 21.32
N LYS A 169 -9.99 -35.10 20.12
CA LYS A 169 -10.36 -36.09 19.10
C LYS A 169 -9.19 -37.01 18.73
N ALA A 170 -8.04 -36.43 18.41
CA ALA A 170 -6.88 -37.24 18.06
C ALA A 170 -6.34 -38.04 19.25
N TYR A 171 -6.45 -37.51 20.47
CA TYR A 171 -6.09 -38.23 21.70
C TYR A 171 -7.01 -39.45 21.91
N ALA A 172 -8.33 -39.27 21.82
CA ALA A 172 -9.31 -40.33 21.96
C ALA A 172 -9.10 -41.44 20.92
N GLU A 173 -8.80 -41.10 19.67
CA GLU A 173 -8.44 -42.06 18.62
C GLU A 173 -7.19 -42.88 18.98
N ARG A 174 -6.13 -42.25 19.50
CA ARG A 174 -4.89 -42.93 19.91
C ARG A 174 -5.07 -43.83 21.13
N HIS A 175 -5.86 -43.38 22.10
CA HIS A 175 -6.13 -44.10 23.35
C HIS A 175 -7.34 -45.02 23.27
N LYS A 176 -7.99 -45.12 22.10
CA LYS A 176 -9.18 -45.96 21.86
C LYS A 176 -10.33 -45.63 22.81
N ILE A 177 -10.52 -44.34 23.07
CA ILE A 177 -11.67 -43.84 23.82
C ILE A 177 -12.83 -43.71 22.83
N GLU A 178 -13.86 -44.53 23.01
CA GLU A 178 -15.07 -44.43 22.21
C GLU A 178 -15.91 -43.24 22.69
N TYR A 179 -16.20 -42.30 21.79
CA TYR A 179 -17.09 -41.18 22.04
C TYR A 179 -17.70 -40.69 20.72
N SER A 180 -18.79 -39.94 20.81
CA SER A 180 -19.36 -39.18 19.69
C SER A 180 -19.38 -37.69 20.03
N PRO A 181 -19.02 -36.76 19.11
CA PRO A 181 -19.11 -35.32 19.36
C PRO A 181 -20.51 -34.83 19.74
N PHE A 182 -21.56 -35.58 19.37
CA PHE A 182 -22.98 -35.27 19.66
C PHE A 182 -23.52 -36.04 20.88
N GLU A 183 -22.64 -36.43 21.79
CA GLU A 183 -22.99 -36.98 23.11
C GLU A 183 -22.54 -36.03 24.22
N SER A 184 -22.95 -36.31 25.46
CA SER A 184 -22.69 -35.42 26.60
C SER A 184 -21.41 -35.78 27.36
N GLN A 185 -20.45 -36.41 26.71
CA GLN A 185 -19.18 -36.73 27.37
C GLN A 185 -18.45 -35.44 27.76
N VAL A 186 -17.80 -35.49 28.91
CA VAL A 186 -17.07 -34.35 29.49
C VAL A 186 -15.57 -34.51 29.27
N ILE A 187 -14.91 -33.42 28.97
CA ILE A 187 -13.45 -33.30 28.91
C ILE A 187 -13.01 -32.66 30.23
N THR A 188 -12.41 -33.44 31.11
CA THR A 188 -11.99 -32.97 32.44
C THR A 188 -10.68 -32.18 32.38
N VAL A 189 -10.37 -31.44 33.44
CA VAL A 189 -9.06 -30.79 33.60
C VAL A 189 -7.92 -31.81 33.52
N ALA A 190 -8.12 -33.00 34.10
CA ALA A 190 -7.15 -34.09 34.04
C ALA A 190 -6.90 -34.56 32.60
N ASP A 191 -7.95 -34.65 31.77
CA ASP A 191 -7.82 -34.98 30.35
C ASP A 191 -7.04 -33.89 29.60
N ILE A 192 -7.35 -32.62 29.84
CA ILE A 192 -6.65 -31.47 29.22
C ILE A 192 -5.16 -31.48 29.57
N GLU A 193 -4.82 -31.67 30.84
CA GLU A 193 -3.42 -31.73 31.30
C GLU A 193 -2.70 -32.97 30.75
N ALA A 194 -3.37 -34.13 30.67
CA ALA A 194 -2.80 -35.34 30.07
C ALA A 194 -2.50 -35.14 28.57
N ILE A 195 -3.42 -34.51 27.83
CA ILE A 195 -3.22 -34.18 26.42
C ILE A 195 -2.09 -33.18 26.25
N ALA A 196 -2.06 -32.11 27.06
CA ALA A 196 -0.99 -31.11 27.03
C ALA A 196 0.38 -31.76 27.31
N GLN A 197 0.45 -32.69 28.26
CA GLN A 197 1.66 -33.45 28.57
C GLN A 197 2.11 -34.30 27.37
N GLU A 198 1.20 -35.03 26.72
CA GLU A 198 1.50 -35.83 25.53
C GLU A 198 1.97 -34.95 24.35
N GLN A 199 1.31 -33.80 24.17
CA GLN A 199 1.64 -32.80 23.15
C GLN A 199 2.88 -31.96 23.48
N ARG A 200 3.44 -32.11 24.69
CA ARG A 200 4.59 -31.36 25.24
C ARG A 200 4.34 -29.84 25.25
N VAL A 201 3.14 -29.47 25.65
CA VAL A 201 2.70 -28.08 25.77
C VAL A 201 2.89 -27.62 27.21
N THR A 202 3.34 -26.37 27.37
CA THR A 202 3.31 -25.66 28.65
C THR A 202 2.49 -24.40 28.47
N PHE A 203 1.41 -24.29 29.24
CA PHE A 203 0.55 -23.11 29.27
C PHE A 203 1.30 -21.91 29.85
N ARG A 204 1.03 -20.73 29.29
CA ARG A 204 1.60 -19.44 29.69
C ARG A 204 0.48 -18.41 29.83
N GLN A 205 0.77 -17.34 30.55
CA GLN A 205 -0.11 -16.18 30.62
C GLN A 205 -0.44 -15.67 29.21
N GLY A 206 -1.72 -15.35 29.00
CA GLY A 206 -2.20 -14.73 27.78
C GLY A 206 -2.48 -15.73 26.65
N ASP A 207 -2.27 -17.03 26.87
CA ASP A 207 -2.62 -18.07 25.91
C ASP A 207 -4.13 -18.07 25.61
N VAL A 208 -4.46 -18.44 24.37
CA VAL A 208 -5.81 -18.90 23.99
C VAL A 208 -5.77 -20.41 23.87
N ILE A 209 -6.48 -21.09 24.75
CA ILE A 209 -6.62 -22.55 24.71
C ILE A 209 -7.75 -22.93 23.77
N ILE A 210 -7.46 -23.84 22.84
CA ILE A 210 -8.33 -24.26 21.76
C ILE A 210 -8.56 -25.76 21.87
N ILE A 211 -9.79 -26.21 22.12
CA ILE A 211 -10.14 -27.62 22.29
C ILE A 211 -10.74 -28.17 21.00
N ARG A 212 -10.15 -29.22 20.44
CA ARG A 212 -10.72 -29.95 19.29
C ARG A 212 -11.44 -31.21 19.74
N THR A 213 -12.77 -31.17 19.66
CA THR A 213 -13.71 -32.24 20.01
C THR A 213 -14.12 -33.10 18.81
N GLY A 214 -13.94 -32.60 17.58
CA GLY A 214 -14.36 -33.25 16.35
C GLY A 214 -15.76 -32.87 15.85
N PHE A 215 -16.42 -31.91 16.49
CA PHE A 215 -17.82 -31.58 16.22
C PHE A 215 -18.04 -30.99 14.82
N THR A 216 -17.36 -29.90 14.45
CA THR A 216 -17.45 -29.33 13.08
C THR A 216 -17.04 -30.35 12.01
N ALA A 217 -15.96 -31.10 12.26
CA ALA A 217 -15.47 -32.14 11.35
C ALA A 217 -16.48 -33.28 11.13
N ALA A 218 -17.38 -33.56 12.07
CA ALA A 218 -18.43 -34.58 11.91
C ALA A 218 -19.64 -34.07 11.11
N LEU A 219 -19.90 -32.75 11.11
CA LEU A 219 -20.94 -32.11 10.30
C LEU A 219 -20.50 -31.86 8.86
N GLU A 220 -19.19 -31.80 8.61
CA GLU A 220 -18.61 -31.55 7.30
C GLU A 220 -18.95 -32.68 6.32
N GLY A 221 -19.61 -32.34 5.21
CA GLY A 221 -20.01 -33.32 4.18
C GLY A 221 -21.29 -34.11 4.47
N ALA A 222 -21.92 -33.95 5.64
CA ALA A 222 -23.22 -34.52 5.94
C ALA A 222 -24.36 -33.83 5.17
N THR A 223 -25.42 -34.56 4.83
CA THR A 223 -26.62 -33.98 4.23
C THR A 223 -27.39 -33.11 5.23
N ASP A 224 -28.36 -32.32 4.74
CA ASP A 224 -29.22 -31.52 5.62
C ASP A 224 -29.96 -32.41 6.63
N GLU A 225 -30.52 -33.55 6.20
CA GLU A 225 -31.20 -34.51 7.07
C GLU A 225 -30.27 -35.12 8.11
N GLU A 226 -29.05 -35.50 7.73
CA GLU A 226 -28.05 -36.06 8.64
C GLU A 226 -27.58 -35.03 9.67
N GLN A 227 -27.33 -33.78 9.25
CA GLN A 227 -27.03 -32.69 10.18
C GLN A 227 -28.19 -32.45 11.15
N GLN A 228 -29.43 -32.48 10.69
CA GLN A 228 -30.60 -32.33 11.56
C GLN A 228 -30.71 -33.48 12.58
N GLU A 229 -30.38 -34.72 12.20
CA GLU A 229 -30.35 -35.85 13.12
C GLU A 229 -29.26 -35.68 14.19
N MET A 230 -28.03 -35.35 13.77
CA MET A 230 -26.90 -35.15 14.67
C MET A 230 -27.13 -33.99 15.65
N LEU A 231 -27.54 -32.83 15.12
CA LEU A 231 -27.83 -31.63 15.93
C LEU A 231 -29.12 -31.77 16.75
N GLY A 232 -30.06 -32.61 16.30
CA GLY A 232 -31.32 -32.90 16.97
C GLY A 232 -31.14 -33.60 18.32
N THR A 233 -29.97 -34.21 18.58
CA THR A 233 -29.62 -34.74 19.90
C THR A 233 -29.57 -33.66 20.99
N GLN A 234 -29.31 -32.40 20.61
CA GLN A 234 -29.04 -31.27 21.51
C GLN A 234 -27.93 -31.56 22.53
N ARG A 235 -26.96 -32.39 22.12
CA ARG A 235 -25.83 -32.81 22.93
C ARG A 235 -24.52 -32.46 22.24
N SER A 236 -23.52 -32.13 23.04
CA SER A 236 -22.21 -31.70 22.57
C SER A 236 -21.16 -32.09 23.60
N VAL A 237 -20.11 -32.78 23.15
CA VAL A 237 -18.95 -33.05 24.00
C VAL A 237 -18.21 -31.76 24.26
N GLY A 238 -17.82 -31.50 25.50
CA GLY A 238 -17.13 -30.26 25.83
C GLY A 238 -16.48 -30.31 27.22
N VAL A 239 -15.94 -29.18 27.65
CA VAL A 239 -15.22 -29.07 28.91
C VAL A 239 -16.14 -29.32 30.12
N ALA A 240 -15.63 -30.05 31.11
CA ALA A 240 -16.34 -30.40 32.33
C ALA A 240 -16.71 -29.16 33.16
N GLN A 241 -17.93 -29.14 33.69
CA GLN A 241 -18.45 -28.04 34.49
C GLN A 241 -18.28 -28.32 35.96
N SER A 242 -17.30 -27.69 36.58
CA SER A 242 -17.04 -27.84 38.01
C SER A 242 -16.33 -26.62 38.58
N PRO A 243 -16.39 -26.39 39.91
CA PRO A 243 -15.57 -25.38 40.56
C PRO A 243 -14.08 -25.54 40.30
N GLU A 244 -13.58 -26.79 40.27
CA GLU A 244 -12.19 -27.11 39.93
C GLU A 244 -11.81 -26.61 38.53
N THR A 245 -12.68 -26.84 37.54
CA THR A 245 -12.48 -26.34 36.17
C THR A 245 -12.37 -24.82 36.17
N VAL A 246 -13.31 -24.12 36.82
CA VAL A 246 -13.34 -22.66 36.90
C VAL A 246 -12.05 -22.12 37.50
N GLU A 247 -11.62 -22.70 38.62
CA GLU A 247 -10.41 -22.33 39.33
C GLU A 247 -9.17 -22.50 38.43
N TRP A 248 -9.09 -23.65 37.75
CA TRP A 248 -7.96 -24.00 36.88
C TRP A 248 -7.79 -23.02 35.72
N PHE A 249 -8.87 -22.70 34.98
CA PHE A 249 -8.80 -21.77 33.86
C PHE A 249 -8.33 -20.37 34.29
N TRP A 250 -8.77 -19.90 35.46
CA TRP A 250 -8.32 -18.62 36.00
C TRP A 250 -6.82 -18.64 36.37
N ASN A 251 -6.41 -19.68 37.11
CA ASN A 251 -5.06 -19.84 37.64
C ASN A 251 -4.02 -20.10 36.54
N LYS A 252 -4.41 -20.67 35.40
CA LYS A 252 -3.55 -20.80 34.21
C LYS A 252 -3.39 -19.51 33.40
N HIS A 253 -4.15 -18.47 33.74
CA HIS A 253 -4.05 -17.13 33.16
C HIS A 253 -4.32 -17.06 31.64
N PHE A 254 -5.27 -17.85 31.16
CA PHE A 254 -5.75 -17.75 29.78
C PHE A 254 -6.41 -16.40 29.50
N ALA A 255 -6.23 -15.90 28.28
CA ALA A 255 -6.85 -14.66 27.82
C ALA A 255 -8.21 -14.89 27.15
N ALA A 256 -8.41 -16.04 26.51
CA ALA A 256 -9.66 -16.49 25.93
C ALA A 256 -9.66 -18.02 25.77
N VAL A 257 -10.81 -18.60 25.46
CA VAL A 257 -10.98 -20.03 25.18
C VAL A 257 -11.72 -20.23 23.87
N ALA A 258 -11.43 -21.29 23.12
CA ALA A 258 -12.20 -21.64 21.93
C ALA A 258 -12.34 -23.15 21.74
N ALA A 259 -13.36 -23.57 20.99
CA ALA A 259 -13.55 -24.96 20.60
C ALA A 259 -14.25 -25.09 19.24
N ASP A 260 -14.20 -26.30 18.67
CA ASP A 260 -14.91 -26.66 17.45
C ASP A 260 -16.35 -27.14 17.68
N ASN A 261 -16.83 -27.14 18.93
CA ASN A 261 -18.17 -27.54 19.31
C ASN A 261 -19.11 -26.33 19.51
N ALA A 262 -20.40 -26.62 19.72
CA ALA A 262 -21.35 -25.64 20.25
C ALA A 262 -21.32 -25.71 21.78
N GLY A 263 -20.99 -24.60 22.44
CA GLY A 263 -21.02 -24.46 23.89
C GLY A 263 -19.66 -24.34 24.58
N PHE A 264 -18.54 -24.74 23.97
CA PHE A 264 -17.22 -24.95 24.64
C PHE A 264 -17.25 -25.99 25.79
N GLU A 265 -18.10 -25.78 26.80
CA GLU A 265 -18.49 -26.74 27.83
C GLU A 265 -19.42 -27.84 27.29
N ALA A 266 -19.52 -28.96 28.02
CA ALA A 266 -20.38 -30.07 27.63
C ALA A 266 -21.87 -29.67 27.69
N VAL A 267 -22.66 -30.15 26.72
CA VAL A 267 -24.10 -29.87 26.62
C VAL A 267 -24.90 -31.19 26.61
N PRO A 268 -26.02 -31.29 27.36
CA PRO A 268 -26.51 -30.36 28.39
C PRO A 268 -25.60 -30.31 29.64
N PRO A 269 -25.69 -29.24 30.44
CA PRO A 269 -24.82 -29.03 31.58
C PRO A 269 -25.01 -30.02 32.73
N LEU A 270 -23.97 -30.15 33.57
CA LEU A 270 -23.98 -31.05 34.73
C LEU A 270 -24.81 -30.45 35.86
N VAL A 271 -25.87 -31.15 36.23
CA VAL A 271 -26.65 -30.87 37.44
C VAL A 271 -26.74 -32.17 38.24
N ASP A 272 -26.31 -32.13 39.51
CA ASP A 272 -26.22 -33.30 40.40
C ASP A 272 -25.41 -34.47 39.80
N GLY A 273 -24.32 -34.16 39.08
CA GLY A 273 -23.47 -35.17 38.45
C GLY A 273 -24.06 -35.85 37.20
N GLN A 274 -25.16 -35.30 36.65
CA GLN A 274 -25.80 -35.79 35.43
C GLN A 274 -25.91 -34.67 34.39
N ASN A 275 -25.64 -34.99 33.12
CA ASN A 275 -25.83 -34.07 31.98
C ASN A 275 -27.32 -33.93 31.67
N LYS A 276 -28.02 -33.09 32.43
CA LYS A 276 -29.47 -32.88 32.34
C LYS A 276 -29.89 -31.44 32.60
N GLY A 277 -28.94 -30.54 32.82
CA GLY A 277 -29.23 -29.15 33.10
C GLY A 277 -29.81 -28.43 31.88
N THR A 278 -30.31 -27.24 32.14
CA THR A 278 -30.87 -26.32 31.14
C THR A 278 -29.83 -25.27 30.77
N PRO A 279 -30.05 -24.44 29.73
CA PRO A 279 -29.13 -23.34 29.42
C PRO A 279 -28.83 -22.41 30.61
N GLN A 280 -29.74 -22.27 31.58
CA GLN A 280 -29.51 -21.44 32.78
C GLN A 280 -28.46 -22.05 33.73
N ASP A 281 -28.16 -23.35 33.58
CA ASP A 281 -27.23 -24.10 34.41
C ASP A 281 -25.81 -24.16 33.80
N MET A 282 -25.58 -23.53 32.64
CA MET A 282 -24.27 -23.47 31.96
C MET A 282 -23.26 -22.69 32.81
N LEU A 283 -22.44 -23.43 33.56
CA LEU A 283 -21.56 -22.85 34.58
C LEU A 283 -20.41 -22.06 33.95
N LEU A 284 -19.79 -22.59 32.88
CA LEU A 284 -18.62 -21.95 32.30
C LEU A 284 -19.00 -20.70 31.51
N HIS A 285 -20.09 -20.68 30.75
CA HIS A 285 -20.57 -19.46 30.07
C HIS A 285 -20.82 -18.31 31.04
N GLN A 286 -21.55 -18.57 32.12
CA GLN A 286 -21.86 -17.54 33.13
C GLN A 286 -20.59 -17.00 33.80
N THR A 287 -19.66 -17.91 34.12
CA THR A 287 -18.45 -17.56 34.83
C THR A 287 -17.44 -16.87 33.93
N PHE A 288 -17.17 -17.42 32.76
CA PHE A 288 -16.20 -16.89 31.82
C PHE A 288 -16.65 -15.53 31.31
N LEU A 289 -17.84 -15.40 30.74
CA LEU A 289 -18.30 -14.13 30.18
C LEU A 289 -18.67 -13.12 31.29
N GLY A 290 -19.51 -13.54 32.24
CA GLY A 290 -20.08 -12.63 33.26
C GLY A 290 -19.14 -12.29 34.42
N LEU A 291 -18.32 -13.24 34.89
CA LEU A 291 -17.52 -13.04 36.12
C LEU A 291 -16.04 -12.75 35.81
N PHE A 292 -15.43 -13.49 34.89
CA PHE A 292 -14.02 -13.34 34.52
C PHE A 292 -13.78 -12.32 33.42
N GLY A 293 -14.76 -12.11 32.53
CA GLY A 293 -14.54 -11.42 31.27
C GLY A 293 -13.60 -12.23 30.34
N LEU A 294 -13.68 -13.55 30.37
CA LEU A 294 -12.95 -14.50 29.53
C LEU A 294 -13.80 -14.83 28.29
N PRO A 295 -13.40 -14.37 27.08
CA PRO A 295 -14.17 -14.62 25.86
C PRO A 295 -14.19 -16.11 25.47
N ILE A 296 -15.31 -16.54 24.88
CA ILE A 296 -15.54 -17.91 24.39
C ILE A 296 -15.65 -17.88 22.87
N GLY A 297 -14.92 -18.77 22.20
CA GLY A 297 -15.03 -19.02 20.77
C GLY A 297 -15.66 -20.38 20.49
N GLU A 298 -16.61 -20.45 19.56
CA GLU A 298 -17.36 -21.67 19.26
C GLU A 298 -17.34 -21.97 17.76
N LEU A 299 -17.53 -23.24 17.41
CA LEU A 299 -17.65 -23.72 16.03
C LEU A 299 -16.43 -23.40 15.15
N TRP A 300 -15.23 -23.41 15.71
CA TRP A 300 -13.99 -23.22 14.93
C TRP A 300 -13.71 -24.45 14.04
N ASP A 301 -13.15 -24.22 12.85
CA ASP A 301 -12.61 -25.30 12.03
C ASP A 301 -11.16 -25.58 12.43
N LEU A 302 -10.93 -26.75 13.02
CA LEU A 302 -9.63 -27.15 13.57
C LEU A 302 -9.01 -28.32 12.82
N GLU A 303 -9.62 -28.78 11.71
CA GLU A 303 -9.19 -29.99 11.01
C GLU A 303 -7.81 -29.82 10.35
N ALA A 304 -7.61 -28.72 9.61
CA ALA A 304 -6.34 -28.41 8.97
C ALA A 304 -5.23 -28.13 10.00
N LEU A 305 -5.57 -27.42 11.08
CA LEU A 305 -4.65 -27.11 12.17
C LEU A 305 -4.17 -28.39 12.88
N SER A 306 -5.10 -29.28 13.25
CA SER A 306 -4.80 -30.57 13.88
C SER A 306 -3.83 -31.40 13.04
N LYS A 307 -4.10 -31.56 11.74
CA LYS A 307 -3.22 -32.28 10.81
C LYS A 307 -1.82 -31.69 10.76
N TYR A 308 -1.72 -30.37 10.69
CA TYR A 308 -0.44 -29.66 10.67
C TYR A 308 0.33 -29.81 11.98
N CYS A 309 -0.35 -29.66 13.12
CA CYS A 309 0.22 -29.82 14.46
C CYS A 309 0.75 -31.25 14.66
N ALA A 310 -0.01 -32.26 14.21
CA ALA A 310 0.38 -33.67 14.29
C ALA A 310 1.63 -33.96 13.44
N SER A 311 1.69 -33.47 12.20
CA SER A 311 2.83 -33.73 11.31
C SER A 311 4.12 -33.01 11.77
N HIS A 312 4.00 -31.84 12.41
CA HIS A 312 5.14 -31.03 12.85
C HIS A 312 5.45 -31.15 14.34
N LYS A 313 4.64 -31.91 15.10
CA LYS A 313 4.76 -32.08 16.56
C LYS A 313 4.81 -30.74 17.31
N ARG A 314 4.01 -29.77 16.86
CA ARG A 314 3.92 -28.42 17.44
C ARG A 314 2.46 -28.01 17.58
N HIS A 315 2.03 -27.80 18.83
CA HIS A 315 0.64 -27.47 19.17
C HIS A 315 0.49 -26.04 19.69
N THR A 316 1.55 -25.23 19.57
CA THR A 316 1.57 -23.80 19.89
C THR A 316 1.88 -22.99 18.63
N PHE A 317 1.20 -21.87 18.48
CA PHE A 317 1.30 -21.01 17.29
C PHE A 317 0.91 -19.58 17.63
N LEU A 318 1.28 -18.63 16.76
CA LEU A 318 0.71 -17.29 16.79
C LEU A 318 -0.75 -17.37 16.33
N LEU A 319 -1.66 -16.81 17.12
CA LEU A 319 -3.08 -16.68 16.83
C LEU A 319 -3.43 -15.21 16.66
N THR A 320 -4.05 -14.89 15.54
CA THR A 320 -4.64 -13.58 15.25
C THR A 320 -6.12 -13.74 14.99
N SER A 321 -6.95 -12.93 15.64
CA SER A 321 -8.40 -12.93 15.41
C SER A 321 -8.95 -11.52 15.54
N SER A 322 -9.71 -11.09 14.53
CA SER A 322 -10.34 -9.79 14.48
C SER A 322 -11.85 -9.99 14.27
N PRO A 323 -12.69 -9.69 15.28
CA PRO A 323 -14.15 -9.74 15.12
C PRO A 323 -14.61 -8.62 14.17
N LEU A 324 -15.85 -8.70 13.68
CA LEU A 324 -16.43 -7.63 12.85
C LEU A 324 -16.29 -6.27 13.54
N ASN A 325 -15.74 -5.29 12.82
CA ASN A 325 -15.60 -3.92 13.33
C ASN A 325 -16.87 -3.13 12.99
N ASP A 326 -17.81 -3.08 13.92
CA ASP A 326 -19.03 -2.29 13.75
C ASP A 326 -18.82 -0.78 14.03
N HIS A 327 -17.59 -0.27 13.85
CA HIS A 327 -17.21 1.11 14.09
C HIS A 327 -16.37 1.69 12.94
N ARG A 328 -16.99 2.64 12.19
CA ARG A 328 -16.40 3.54 11.15
C ARG A 328 -15.93 2.82 9.86
N SER A 329 -16.17 3.27 8.62
CA SER A 329 -16.57 4.56 8.00
C SER A 329 -17.15 4.29 6.59
N ASP A 330 -18.00 5.22 6.10
CA ASP A 330 -18.49 5.42 4.71
C ASP A 330 -19.19 4.26 3.97
N CYS A 331 -20.40 3.91 4.42
CA CYS A 331 -21.41 3.31 3.53
C CYS A 331 -22.59 4.29 3.38
N VAL A 332 -22.75 4.85 2.17
CA VAL A 332 -23.91 5.70 1.83
C VAL A 332 -25.11 4.80 1.55
N TYR A 333 -25.90 4.50 2.59
CA TYR A 333 -27.30 4.17 2.38
C TYR A 333 -28.13 4.88 3.43
N GLU A 334 -28.96 5.83 2.98
CA GLU A 334 -29.99 6.41 3.84
C GLU A 334 -30.93 5.28 4.32
N PRO A 335 -31.22 5.18 5.62
CA PRO A 335 -32.33 4.37 6.06
C PRO A 335 -33.60 5.02 5.51
N GLN A 336 -34.23 4.37 4.53
CA GLN A 336 -35.62 4.67 4.21
C GLN A 336 -36.44 4.43 5.47
N ARG A 337 -36.67 5.51 6.23
CA ARG A 337 -37.73 5.57 7.23
C ARG A 337 -39.03 5.23 6.51
N ARG A 338 -39.46 3.96 6.58
CA ARG A 338 -40.86 3.60 6.40
C ARG A 338 -41.63 4.31 7.50
N ARG A 339 -42.08 5.54 7.21
CA ARG A 339 -43.22 6.14 7.90
C ARG A 339 -44.32 5.09 7.89
N ARG A 340 -44.73 4.63 9.07
CA ARG A 340 -46.02 3.95 9.26
C ARG A 340 -47.10 4.92 8.78
N ALA A 341 -47.49 4.83 7.52
CA ALA A 341 -48.77 5.31 7.03
C ALA A 341 -49.76 4.15 7.26
N ALA A 342 -50.18 4.00 8.51
CA ALA A 342 -51.53 3.50 8.74
C ALA A 342 -52.50 4.58 8.25
N ASP A 343 -53.57 4.13 7.60
CA ASP A 343 -54.78 4.85 7.22
C ASP A 343 -54.93 5.21 5.73
N ASN A 344 -56.01 4.63 5.17
CA ASN A 344 -56.69 4.88 3.89
C ASN A 344 -56.24 4.06 2.66
N ILE A 345 -56.46 2.74 2.72
CA ILE A 345 -56.66 1.92 1.52
C ILE A 345 -58.13 2.04 1.09
N SER A 346 -58.38 2.44 -0.16
CA SER A 346 -59.75 2.59 -0.68
C SER A 346 -60.47 1.25 -0.81
N ALA A 347 -61.80 1.27 -0.61
CA ALA A 347 -62.64 0.06 -0.66
C ALA A 347 -62.52 -0.73 -1.98
N ALA A 348 -62.15 -0.07 -3.08
CA ALA A 348 -61.92 -0.72 -4.38
C ALA A 348 -60.66 -1.61 -4.38
N ALA A 349 -59.61 -1.23 -3.64
CA ALA A 349 -58.38 -2.03 -3.54
C ALA A 349 -58.58 -3.26 -2.63
N LEU A 350 -59.40 -3.14 -1.59
CA LEU A 350 -59.81 -4.27 -0.74
C LEU A 350 -60.69 -5.27 -1.49
N GLU A 351 -61.56 -4.81 -2.38
CA GLU A 351 -62.40 -5.70 -3.21
C GLU A 351 -61.58 -6.45 -4.28
N GLY A 352 -60.59 -5.78 -4.88
CA GLY A 352 -59.65 -6.42 -5.81
C GLY A 352 -58.77 -7.49 -5.13
N LEU A 353 -58.37 -7.28 -3.87
CA LEU A 353 -57.66 -8.27 -3.07
C LEU A 353 -58.55 -9.47 -2.69
N ARG A 354 -59.83 -9.23 -2.35
CA ARG A 354 -60.79 -10.30 -2.06
C ARG A 354 -61.10 -11.17 -3.28
N GLN A 355 -61.24 -10.57 -4.47
CA GLN A 355 -61.43 -11.33 -5.71
C GLN A 355 -60.18 -12.14 -6.13
N ARG A 356 -58.98 -11.68 -5.78
CA ARG A 356 -57.75 -12.44 -6.01
C ARG A 356 -57.59 -13.60 -5.02
N LEU A 357 -57.91 -13.38 -3.76
CA LEU A 357 -57.92 -14.43 -2.73
C LEU A 357 -58.94 -15.53 -3.03
N SER A 358 -60.16 -15.18 -3.48
CA SER A 358 -61.17 -16.18 -3.84
C SER A 358 -60.81 -17.03 -5.06
N ARG A 359 -60.03 -16.47 -6.01
CA ARG A 359 -59.47 -17.24 -7.13
C ARG A 359 -58.37 -18.20 -6.69
N ILE A 360 -57.54 -17.80 -5.74
CA ILE A 360 -56.46 -18.66 -5.19
C ILE A 360 -57.05 -19.80 -4.36
N GLU A 361 -58.08 -19.54 -3.56
CA GLU A 361 -58.80 -20.56 -2.81
C GLU A 361 -59.56 -21.55 -3.71
N ALA A 362 -60.08 -21.11 -4.87
CA ALA A 362 -60.71 -21.98 -5.86
C ALA A 362 -59.72 -22.96 -6.51
N VAL A 363 -58.47 -22.53 -6.71
CA VAL A 363 -57.38 -23.37 -7.26
C VAL A 363 -56.89 -24.38 -6.23
N GLN A 364 -56.83 -24.00 -4.94
CA GLN A 364 -56.45 -24.92 -3.86
C GLN A 364 -57.51 -26.01 -3.58
N ARG A 365 -58.81 -25.73 -3.78
CA ARG A 365 -59.87 -26.76 -3.64
C ARG A 365 -59.86 -27.84 -4.73
N GLN A 366 -59.15 -27.63 -5.84
CA GLN A 366 -59.04 -28.62 -6.93
C GLN A 366 -57.88 -29.61 -6.74
N SER A 367 -57.06 -29.46 -5.69
CA SER A 367 -55.85 -30.27 -5.49
C SER A 367 -55.85 -30.97 -4.13
N GLN A 368 -56.70 -31.98 -3.95
CA GLN A 368 -56.54 -33.01 -2.93
C GLN A 368 -56.74 -34.42 -3.54
N PRO A 369 -56.02 -35.45 -3.04
CA PRO A 369 -55.82 -36.72 -3.75
C PRO A 369 -56.97 -37.72 -3.54
N GLN A 370 -57.27 -38.52 -4.58
CA GLN A 370 -58.20 -39.66 -4.50
C GLN A 370 -57.48 -41.03 -4.46
N PRO A 371 -58.12 -42.07 -3.90
CA PRO A 371 -57.48 -43.31 -3.44
C PRO A 371 -57.31 -44.39 -4.53
N GLN A 372 -56.38 -45.32 -4.28
CA GLN A 372 -56.04 -46.48 -5.13
C GLN A 372 -57.22 -47.42 -5.44
N PRO A 373 -57.13 -48.15 -6.59
CA PRO A 373 -57.55 -49.55 -6.66
C PRO A 373 -56.50 -50.51 -7.26
N GLN A 374 -56.78 -51.80 -7.06
CA GLN A 374 -55.96 -53.03 -7.03
C GLN A 374 -55.90 -53.80 -8.41
N PRO A 375 -55.31 -55.04 -8.57
CA PRO A 375 -54.21 -55.29 -9.53
C PRO A 375 -54.40 -56.39 -10.62
N LEU A 376 -53.35 -56.55 -11.47
CA LEU A 376 -52.86 -57.72 -12.30
C LEU A 376 -53.47 -57.97 -13.72
N PRO A 377 -52.73 -58.57 -14.72
CA PRO A 377 -51.79 -59.70 -14.57
C PRO A 377 -50.43 -59.71 -15.35
N GLN A 378 -49.60 -60.69 -14.95
CA GLN A 378 -48.25 -61.12 -15.40
C GLN A 378 -48.25 -61.69 -16.85
N ARG A 379 -47.17 -61.88 -17.64
CA ARG A 379 -45.79 -62.46 -17.52
C ARG A 379 -45.15 -62.33 -18.96
N PRO A 380 -43.89 -62.75 -19.30
CA PRO A 380 -42.90 -63.47 -18.51
C PRO A 380 -41.42 -63.00 -18.59
N GLN A 381 -40.67 -63.54 -17.63
CA GLN A 381 -39.23 -63.44 -17.36
C GLN A 381 -38.35 -64.12 -18.42
N LEU A 382 -37.09 -63.67 -18.54
CA LEU A 382 -35.93 -64.54 -18.72
C LEU A 382 -34.69 -63.94 -18.01
N GLN A 383 -33.92 -64.83 -17.38
CA GLN A 383 -32.79 -64.61 -16.47
C GLN A 383 -31.42 -64.74 -17.20
N PRO A 384 -30.27 -64.51 -16.53
CA PRO A 384 -29.07 -63.87 -17.08
C PRO A 384 -28.00 -64.83 -17.64
N ARG A 385 -27.01 -64.28 -18.37
CA ARG A 385 -25.72 -64.94 -18.65
C ARG A 385 -24.52 -64.02 -18.34
N GLN A 386 -23.53 -64.63 -17.69
CA GLN A 386 -22.19 -64.14 -17.38
C GLN A 386 -21.19 -64.42 -18.55
N PRO A 387 -19.91 -63.98 -18.48
CA PRO A 387 -19.18 -63.33 -19.57
C PRO A 387 -18.29 -64.26 -20.40
N SER A 388 -17.88 -63.79 -21.58
CA SER A 388 -16.82 -64.40 -22.40
C SER A 388 -15.87 -63.35 -22.99
N ALA A 389 -14.58 -63.73 -23.03
CA ALA A 389 -13.35 -62.98 -23.28
C ALA A 389 -13.18 -62.40 -24.72
N PRO A 390 -12.14 -61.57 -24.97
CA PRO A 390 -12.07 -60.64 -26.09
C PRO A 390 -11.21 -61.12 -27.28
N ALA A 391 -11.55 -60.63 -28.47
CA ALA A 391 -10.76 -60.59 -29.71
C ALA A 391 -11.46 -59.57 -30.64
N SER A 392 -10.85 -58.72 -31.48
CA SER A 392 -9.49 -58.55 -32.00
C SER A 392 -9.47 -57.20 -32.76
N GLU A 393 -8.41 -56.41 -32.59
CA GLU A 393 -8.13 -55.20 -33.41
C GLU A 393 -7.66 -55.57 -34.83
N PRO A 394 -7.86 -54.70 -35.84
CA PRO A 394 -7.05 -54.70 -37.04
C PRO A 394 -5.94 -53.64 -36.97
N SER A 395 -4.73 -54.16 -37.14
CA SER A 395 -3.44 -53.50 -37.36
C SER A 395 -3.42 -52.55 -38.56
N ASN A 396 -2.68 -51.44 -38.43
CA ASN A 396 -1.90 -50.92 -39.55
C ASN A 396 -0.43 -50.73 -39.11
N ASN A 397 0.45 -51.34 -39.90
CA ASN A 397 1.88 -51.50 -39.65
C ASN A 397 2.67 -50.25 -40.01
N ASN A 398 3.62 -49.87 -39.16
CA ASN A 398 5.03 -49.77 -39.56
C ASN A 398 5.93 -49.76 -38.32
N GLN A 399 6.60 -50.90 -38.11
CA GLN A 399 7.62 -51.11 -37.08
C GLN A 399 8.98 -50.50 -37.48
N PRO A 400 9.79 -50.09 -36.50
CA PRO A 400 11.24 -49.96 -36.63
C PRO A 400 11.97 -51.19 -36.06
N SER A 401 13.13 -51.57 -36.62
CA SER A 401 14.15 -52.48 -36.04
C SER A 401 15.43 -52.47 -36.92
N PRO A 402 16.62 -52.93 -36.46
CA PRO A 402 17.41 -52.45 -35.31
C PRO A 402 18.95 -52.37 -35.57
N ILE A 403 19.68 -51.71 -34.65
CA ILE A 403 21.11 -51.86 -34.23
C ILE A 403 22.25 -51.65 -35.26
N SER A 404 23.16 -50.70 -34.95
CA SER A 404 24.60 -50.98 -34.77
C SER A 404 25.31 -49.88 -33.98
N ASP A 405 25.91 -50.26 -32.84
CA ASP A 405 27.00 -49.55 -32.19
C ASP A 405 28.20 -49.46 -33.14
N ASN A 406 28.77 -48.26 -33.33
CA ASN A 406 30.22 -48.10 -33.37
C ASN A 406 30.68 -46.63 -33.34
N GLN A 407 31.66 -46.42 -32.47
CA GLN A 407 32.78 -45.48 -32.56
C GLN A 407 32.70 -44.12 -31.84
N ALA A 408 33.80 -43.93 -31.10
CA ALA A 408 34.16 -42.94 -30.10
C ALA A 408 34.42 -41.53 -30.69
N PRO A 409 34.64 -40.51 -29.84
CA PRO A 409 34.59 -39.10 -30.23
C PRO A 409 35.92 -38.61 -30.81
N PRO A 410 35.92 -37.69 -31.79
CA PRO A 410 37.07 -36.84 -32.06
C PRO A 410 36.76 -35.41 -31.57
N GLN A 411 37.45 -34.96 -30.52
CA GLN A 411 38.72 -34.23 -30.59
C GLN A 411 38.57 -32.76 -30.99
N VAL A 412 38.78 -31.93 -29.96
CA VAL A 412 39.24 -30.55 -30.02
C VAL A 412 40.46 -30.45 -30.91
N VAL A 413 40.38 -29.64 -31.97
CA VAL A 413 41.54 -29.13 -32.70
C VAL A 413 41.40 -27.62 -32.82
N ALA A 414 42.20 -26.93 -32.01
CA ALA A 414 42.52 -25.52 -32.18
C ALA A 414 43.39 -25.34 -33.44
N ILE A 415 43.22 -24.24 -34.20
CA ILE A 415 44.30 -23.57 -34.93
C ILE A 415 43.99 -22.06 -35.08
N LYS A 416 44.81 -21.30 -34.35
CA LYS A 416 45.57 -20.08 -34.67
C LYS A 416 44.88 -18.85 -35.29
N THR A 417 44.84 -17.81 -34.45
CA THR A 417 45.01 -16.40 -34.80
C THR A 417 46.35 -16.10 -35.49
N PRO A 418 46.40 -15.10 -36.41
CA PRO A 418 47.59 -14.33 -36.68
C PRO A 418 47.66 -13.10 -35.77
N SER A 419 48.89 -12.78 -35.39
CA SER A 419 49.37 -11.79 -34.43
C SER A 419 49.44 -10.34 -34.94
N GLY A 420 49.24 -9.40 -34.00
CA GLY A 420 49.79 -8.03 -33.95
C GLY A 420 48.70 -6.94 -34.02
N SER A 421 48.62 -5.90 -33.21
CA SER A 421 49.41 -5.40 -32.07
C SER A 421 48.62 -4.24 -31.41
N SER A 422 48.57 -4.20 -30.08
CA SER A 422 48.45 -3.02 -29.18
C SER A 422 47.36 -1.94 -29.44
N ASN A 423 46.34 -1.90 -28.57
CA ASN A 423 46.16 -0.82 -27.59
C ASN A 423 45.01 -1.18 -26.63
N ASP A 424 45.32 -1.34 -25.35
CA ASP A 424 44.37 -1.65 -24.30
C ASP A 424 43.44 -0.45 -24.04
N SER A 425 42.18 -0.57 -24.44
CA SER A 425 41.06 0.14 -23.84
C SER A 425 40.17 -0.91 -23.18
N HIS A 426 40.03 -0.85 -21.85
CA HIS A 426 39.07 -1.69 -21.13
C HIS A 426 37.67 -1.34 -21.65
N SER A 427 36.89 -2.33 -22.11
CA SER A 427 35.54 -2.07 -22.60
C SER A 427 34.61 -1.83 -21.40
N TRP A 428 33.84 -0.74 -21.47
CA TRP A 428 32.86 -0.33 -20.46
C TRP A 428 31.82 -1.43 -20.09
N GLU A 429 31.65 -2.45 -20.93
CA GLU A 429 30.78 -3.60 -20.67
C GLU A 429 31.29 -4.49 -19.52
N GLN A 430 32.60 -4.53 -19.26
CA GLN A 430 33.16 -5.28 -18.13
C GLN A 430 32.94 -4.59 -16.78
N ILE A 431 33.01 -3.25 -16.75
CA ILE A 431 32.82 -2.46 -15.51
C ILE A 431 31.37 -2.57 -14.99
N CYS A 432 30.39 -2.62 -15.88
CA CYS A 432 28.98 -2.82 -15.51
C CYS A 432 28.70 -4.23 -14.94
N THR A 433 29.50 -5.23 -15.30
CA THR A 433 29.38 -6.60 -14.78
C THR A 433 30.01 -6.72 -13.39
N GLU A 434 31.01 -5.89 -13.07
CA GLU A 434 31.67 -5.88 -11.75
C GLU A 434 30.87 -5.13 -10.68
N LEU A 435 30.08 -4.11 -11.05
CA LEU A 435 29.26 -3.33 -10.10
C LEU A 435 28.10 -4.10 -9.44
N THR A 436 27.84 -5.36 -9.83
CA THR A 436 26.75 -6.22 -9.31
C THR A 436 27.25 -7.43 -8.50
N ARG A 437 28.56 -7.58 -8.27
CA ARG A 437 29.12 -8.68 -7.46
C ARG A 437 29.66 -8.17 -6.14
N VAL A 438 29.09 -8.63 -5.03
CA VAL A 438 29.75 -8.65 -3.72
C VAL A 438 30.28 -10.08 -3.49
N ASP A 439 31.54 -10.17 -3.09
CA ASP A 439 32.30 -11.41 -2.92
C ASP A 439 31.62 -12.48 -2.05
N SER A 440 31.78 -13.73 -2.46
CA SER A 440 31.40 -14.90 -1.65
C SER A 440 32.29 -15.01 -0.40
N PRO A 441 31.76 -15.43 0.77
CA PRO A 441 32.60 -15.63 1.95
C PRO A 441 33.55 -16.82 1.76
N PRO A 442 34.76 -16.81 2.37
CA PRO A 442 35.74 -17.88 2.20
C PRO A 442 35.27 -19.18 2.88
N PRO A 443 35.76 -20.36 2.43
CA PRO A 443 35.33 -21.65 2.97
C PRO A 443 35.77 -21.82 4.43
N LEU A 444 34.83 -22.30 5.25
CA LEU A 444 35.04 -22.65 6.66
C LEU A 444 36.15 -23.69 6.80
N LEU A 445 37.30 -23.25 7.32
CA LEU A 445 38.31 -24.12 7.92
C LEU A 445 37.83 -24.49 9.33
N VAL A 446 37.68 -25.79 9.57
CA VAL A 446 37.45 -26.38 10.89
C VAL A 446 38.78 -26.48 11.63
N PRO A 447 38.87 -26.00 12.88
CA PRO A 447 39.67 -26.70 13.87
C PRO A 447 38.92 -27.00 15.18
N GLN A 448 39.08 -28.27 15.55
CA GLN A 448 39.00 -29.00 16.82
C GLN A 448 38.76 -28.28 18.17
N SER A 449 38.04 -29.05 18.99
CA SER A 449 37.70 -28.97 20.42
C SER A 449 38.72 -28.43 21.43
N LEU A 450 38.20 -27.69 22.43
CA LEU A 450 38.50 -27.63 23.89
C LEU A 450 37.88 -26.29 24.37
N GLY A 451 36.89 -26.19 25.26
CA GLY A 451 36.87 -26.63 26.65
C GLY A 451 36.71 -25.38 27.54
N GLU A 452 35.74 -25.44 28.46
CA GLU A 452 35.56 -24.58 29.66
C GLU A 452 34.69 -23.31 29.62
N SER A 453 33.80 -23.30 30.62
CA SER A 453 32.87 -22.28 31.11
C SER A 453 33.57 -21.15 31.86
N VAL A 454 33.09 -19.90 31.75
CA VAL A 454 32.94 -19.00 32.92
C VAL A 454 31.77 -18.05 32.71
N ASP A 455 30.87 -18.08 33.69
CA ASP A 455 29.71 -17.23 33.91
C ASP A 455 30.14 -16.00 34.73
N LEU A 456 29.75 -14.77 34.35
CA LEU A 456 30.03 -13.54 35.11
C LEU A 456 28.87 -12.54 34.98
N PHE A 457 27.77 -12.84 35.67
CA PHE A 457 26.87 -11.81 36.21
C PHE A 457 27.53 -11.10 37.41
N LYS A 458 27.31 -9.78 37.51
CA LYS A 458 27.35 -8.85 38.70
C LYS A 458 28.07 -7.53 38.31
N ILE A 459 27.67 -6.29 38.61
CA ILE A 459 26.93 -5.60 39.72
C ILE A 459 27.10 -4.06 39.42
N PRO A 460 26.51 -3.04 40.10
CA PRO A 460 25.29 -2.86 40.91
C PRO A 460 24.43 -1.61 40.54
N GLY A 461 23.27 -1.46 41.19
CA GLY A 461 22.46 -0.24 41.21
C GLY A 461 22.94 0.88 42.17
N ARG A 462 22.31 2.04 42.00
CA ARG A 462 22.23 3.14 42.99
C ARG A 462 20.84 3.76 42.90
N GLY A 463 20.20 3.97 44.05
CA GLY A 463 18.89 4.58 44.17
C GLY A 463 18.90 6.01 44.72
N ILE A 464 17.67 6.54 44.74
CA ILE A 464 17.08 7.58 45.61
C ILE A 464 17.00 9.03 45.06
N ALA A 465 15.73 9.49 45.05
CA ALA A 465 15.17 10.85 45.19
C ALA A 465 15.06 11.81 43.97
N HIS A 466 13.81 12.17 43.68
CA HIS A 466 13.42 13.44 43.04
C HIS A 466 13.23 14.53 44.11
N PRO A 467 13.71 15.75 43.84
CA PRO A 467 12.94 16.95 44.14
C PRO A 467 12.70 17.80 42.87
N GLU A 468 11.70 18.67 42.97
CA GLU A 468 11.08 19.49 41.94
C GLU A 468 12.02 20.54 41.28
N SER A 469 11.62 20.96 40.07
CA SER A 469 11.80 22.30 39.46
C SER A 469 13.22 22.76 39.08
N GLU A 470 13.53 22.83 37.78
CA GLU A 470 13.89 24.09 37.07
C GLU A 470 14.21 23.84 35.57
N ALA A 471 13.77 24.75 34.72
CA ALA A 471 13.93 24.74 33.28
C ALA A 471 15.40 24.88 32.85
N THR A 472 15.89 23.99 31.98
CA THR A 472 16.99 24.31 31.05
C THR A 472 16.86 23.50 29.76
N ALA A 473 17.00 24.19 28.64
CA ALA A 473 16.94 23.68 27.29
C ALA A 473 18.02 22.63 27.02
N ASN A 474 17.59 21.42 26.64
CA ASN A 474 18.31 20.46 25.80
C ASN A 474 17.34 19.31 25.48
N SER A 475 16.43 19.54 24.53
CA SER A 475 15.61 18.45 23.98
C SER A 475 16.49 17.61 23.05
N SER A 476 16.71 16.36 23.45
CA SER A 476 17.16 15.29 22.56
C SER A 476 16.17 15.18 21.40
N ILE A 477 16.64 15.47 20.19
CA ILE A 477 15.90 15.29 18.93
C ILE A 477 15.59 13.80 18.81
N GLY A 478 14.33 13.42 19.04
CA GLY A 478 13.85 12.07 18.80
C GLY A 478 13.55 11.86 17.31
N ASP A 479 13.58 10.60 16.87
CA ASP A 479 13.37 10.14 15.47
C ASP A 479 12.04 10.56 14.80
N HIS A 480 11.19 11.35 15.48
CA HIS A 480 9.83 11.69 15.05
C HIS A 480 9.65 13.13 14.51
N ASP A 481 10.67 14.00 14.50
CA ASP A 481 10.49 15.43 14.17
C ASP A 481 10.67 15.81 12.68
N TYR A 482 11.00 14.86 11.81
CA TYR A 482 11.29 15.13 10.38
C TYR A 482 10.07 15.03 9.45
N VAL A 483 8.89 15.01 10.03
CA VAL A 483 7.62 14.79 9.35
C VAL A 483 7.22 16.07 8.60
N ALA A 484 6.68 15.92 7.39
CA ALA A 484 5.88 16.97 6.77
C ALA A 484 4.84 17.44 7.81
N PRO A 485 4.62 18.73 8.08
CA PRO A 485 3.85 19.24 9.21
C PRO A 485 2.36 18.87 9.17
N ILE A 486 1.96 18.07 8.18
CA ILE A 486 0.60 17.86 7.72
C ILE A 486 0.35 16.38 7.38
N PHE A 487 1.25 15.47 7.79
CA PHE A 487 0.93 14.05 7.80
C PHE A 487 0.30 13.71 9.15
N SER A 488 -1.03 13.76 9.22
CA SER A 488 -1.83 13.11 10.25
C SER A 488 -2.48 11.86 9.66
N GLU A 489 -2.83 10.87 10.47
CA GLU A 489 -3.60 9.70 9.97
C GLU A 489 -4.97 10.11 9.37
N GLU A 490 -5.45 11.31 9.70
CA GLU A 490 -6.69 11.90 9.18
C GLU A 490 -6.48 12.74 7.91
N SER A 491 -5.23 13.01 7.53
CA SER A 491 -4.87 13.84 6.37
C SER A 491 -4.94 13.02 5.09
N SER A 492 -5.58 13.58 4.05
CA SER A 492 -5.57 12.97 2.72
C SER A 492 -4.21 13.08 2.03
N TYR A 493 -3.21 13.78 2.57
CA TYR A 493 -1.91 14.01 1.91
C TYR A 493 -1.00 12.77 1.96
N GLU A 494 -0.29 12.49 0.87
CA GLU A 494 0.65 11.37 0.83
C GLU A 494 1.96 11.72 1.56
N TYR A 495 2.56 10.71 2.19
CA TYR A 495 3.90 10.85 2.76
C TYR A 495 4.95 10.88 1.64
N HIS A 496 5.81 11.90 1.67
CA HIS A 496 6.96 12.05 0.79
C HIS A 496 8.23 12.05 1.64
N GLY A 497 9.13 11.08 1.39
CA GLY A 497 10.34 10.88 2.19
C GLY A 497 11.36 12.03 2.10
N PRO A 498 12.46 11.97 2.89
CA PRO A 498 13.42 13.07 3.01
C PRO A 498 14.24 13.38 1.75
N GLY A 499 14.31 12.45 0.80
CA GLY A 499 14.89 12.69 -0.53
C GLY A 499 13.97 13.48 -1.47
N SER A 500 12.71 13.69 -1.10
CA SER A 500 11.76 14.47 -1.89
C SER A 500 12.10 15.96 -1.88
N PHE A 501 11.82 16.66 -2.97
CA PHE A 501 11.85 18.13 -3.01
C PHE A 501 10.86 18.74 -2.02
N LEU A 502 9.84 18.01 -1.57
CA LEU A 502 8.89 18.44 -0.53
C LEU A 502 9.46 18.37 0.89
N SER A 503 10.67 17.85 1.10
CA SER A 503 11.30 17.76 2.42
C SER A 503 11.55 19.13 3.06
N PHE A 504 11.69 20.20 2.28
CA PHE A 504 11.79 21.58 2.82
C PHE A 504 10.48 22.08 3.45
N CYS A 505 9.35 21.45 3.12
CA CYS A 505 8.09 21.70 3.78
C CYS A 505 7.98 20.97 5.11
N SER A 506 8.92 20.10 5.52
CA SER A 506 8.95 19.44 6.84
C SER A 506 8.95 20.44 7.99
N LYS A 507 8.59 20.00 9.20
CA LYS A 507 8.66 20.83 10.41
C LYS A 507 10.03 21.50 10.55
N SER A 508 11.11 20.71 10.48
CA SER A 508 12.49 21.22 10.53
C SER A 508 12.83 22.16 9.38
N GLY A 509 12.30 21.89 8.17
CA GLY A 509 12.48 22.77 7.00
C GLY A 509 11.80 24.12 7.16
N ILE A 510 10.55 24.13 7.65
CA ILE A 510 9.78 25.34 7.93
C ILE A 510 10.47 26.17 9.01
N GLU A 511 10.85 25.56 10.13
CA GLU A 511 11.55 26.25 11.21
C GLU A 511 12.83 26.92 10.70
N TRP A 512 13.60 26.21 9.87
CA TRP A 512 14.83 26.75 9.27
C TRP A 512 14.57 27.92 8.32
N VAL A 513 13.59 27.82 7.41
CA VAL A 513 13.25 28.90 6.47
C VAL A 513 12.68 30.11 7.22
N SER A 514 11.78 29.91 8.18
CA SER A 514 11.23 30.96 9.04
C SER A 514 12.34 31.70 9.78
N GLN A 515 13.33 30.98 10.30
CA GLN A 515 14.49 31.58 10.97
C GLN A 515 15.35 32.42 10.02
N LYS A 516 15.63 31.92 8.80
CA LYS A 516 16.51 32.59 7.83
C LYS A 516 15.86 33.81 7.18
N THR A 517 14.58 33.71 6.86
CA THR A 517 13.81 34.81 6.26
C THR A 517 13.34 35.81 7.33
N GLY A 518 13.13 35.34 8.57
CA GLY A 518 12.50 36.07 9.67
C GLY A 518 11.03 36.41 9.40
N VAL A 519 10.36 35.57 8.61
CA VAL A 519 8.91 35.63 8.34
C VAL A 519 8.26 34.51 9.13
N PRO A 520 7.41 34.80 10.14
CA PRO A 520 6.84 33.77 11.01
C PRO A 520 5.81 32.88 10.29
N ASP A 521 5.11 33.40 9.28
CA ASP A 521 3.99 32.72 8.59
C ASP A 521 4.42 31.83 7.40
N PHE A 522 5.67 31.39 7.34
CA PHE A 522 6.12 30.48 6.28
C PHE A 522 5.44 29.10 6.35
N ASP A 523 4.96 28.72 7.54
CA ASP A 523 4.18 27.50 7.76
C ASP A 523 2.91 27.45 6.90
N GLN A 524 2.20 28.57 6.78
CA GLN A 524 1.01 28.71 5.94
C GLN A 524 1.36 28.63 4.45
N LEU A 525 2.53 29.13 4.05
CA LEU A 525 3.02 29.03 2.67
C LEU A 525 3.39 27.58 2.32
N ALA A 526 4.13 26.91 3.21
CA ALA A 526 4.49 25.50 3.06
C ALA A 526 3.25 24.58 3.06
N THR A 527 2.26 24.88 3.90
CA THR A 527 0.98 24.15 3.96
C THR A 527 0.17 24.32 2.68
N ARG A 528 0.07 25.54 2.17
CA ARG A 528 -0.57 25.81 0.87
C ARG A 528 0.16 25.09 -0.26
N LEU A 529 1.50 25.10 -0.28
CA LEU A 529 2.26 24.37 -1.29
C LEU A 529 1.96 22.88 -1.26
N MET A 530 2.02 22.26 -0.08
CA MET A 530 1.73 20.83 0.05
C MET A 530 0.31 20.54 -0.44
N ALA A 531 -0.66 21.39 -0.07
CA ALA A 531 -2.03 21.26 -0.53
C ALA A 531 -2.17 21.43 -2.05
N ASP A 532 -1.51 22.40 -2.66
CA ASP A 532 -1.58 22.67 -4.11
C ASP A 532 -0.88 21.59 -4.92
N VAL A 533 0.31 21.17 -4.49
CA VAL A 533 1.07 20.06 -5.08
C VAL A 533 0.25 18.77 -4.98
N CYS A 534 -0.24 18.40 -3.80
CA CYS A 534 -1.04 17.19 -3.62
C CYS A 534 -2.41 17.26 -4.34
N ARG A 535 -3.05 18.43 -4.41
CA ARG A 535 -4.31 18.62 -5.14
C ARG A 535 -4.10 18.46 -6.63
N TRP A 536 -3.07 19.10 -7.18
CA TRP A 536 -2.75 18.98 -8.59
C TRP A 536 -2.37 17.55 -8.97
N PHE A 537 -1.76 16.85 -8.03
CA PHE A 537 -1.39 15.45 -8.12
C PHE A 537 -2.53 14.44 -7.92
N ARG A 538 -3.76 14.92 -7.74
CA ARG A 538 -4.97 14.10 -7.64
C ARG A 538 -5.97 14.48 -8.71
N SER A 539 -6.55 13.48 -9.37
CA SER A 539 -7.74 13.72 -10.19
C SER A 539 -8.93 14.08 -9.32
N GLN A 540 -9.62 15.16 -9.65
CA GLN A 540 -10.93 15.51 -9.09
C GLN A 540 -12.11 14.86 -9.87
N SER A 541 -11.80 14.11 -10.93
CA SER A 541 -12.82 13.54 -11.81
C SER A 541 -13.37 12.25 -11.21
N ARG A 542 -14.65 12.28 -10.80
CA ARG A 542 -15.41 11.06 -10.47
C ARG A 542 -15.46 10.17 -11.72
N ALA A 543 -15.39 8.85 -11.53
CA ALA A 543 -15.55 7.90 -12.64
C ALA A 543 -16.81 8.27 -13.45
N CYS A 544 -16.64 8.52 -14.75
CA CYS A 544 -17.78 8.78 -15.62
C CYS A 544 -18.54 7.45 -15.79
N PRO A 545 -19.83 7.37 -15.43
CA PRO A 545 -20.59 6.13 -15.53
C PRO A 545 -20.79 5.68 -16.99
N LEU A 546 -20.70 6.63 -17.94
CA LEU A 546 -20.78 6.35 -19.37
C LEU A 546 -19.38 6.14 -19.95
N ARG A 547 -19.16 4.96 -20.53
CA ARG A 547 -17.96 4.64 -21.31
C ARG A 547 -17.92 5.48 -22.58
N GLU A 548 -16.75 6.01 -22.91
CA GLU A 548 -16.55 6.69 -24.19
C GLU A 548 -16.70 5.64 -25.30
N PRO A 549 -17.52 5.88 -26.35
CA PRO A 549 -17.66 4.94 -27.44
C PRO A 549 -16.32 4.73 -28.17
N GLU A 550 -16.14 3.53 -28.73
CA GLU A 550 -15.00 3.24 -29.62
C GLU A 550 -15.02 4.23 -30.80
N PRO A 551 -13.91 4.91 -31.10
CA PRO A 551 -13.85 5.85 -32.23
C PRO A 551 -14.04 5.12 -33.55
N ASP A 552 -14.48 5.84 -34.58
CA ASP A 552 -14.50 5.30 -35.93
C ASP A 552 -13.08 4.90 -36.37
N GLU A 553 -12.98 3.92 -37.27
CA GLU A 553 -11.68 3.34 -37.68
C GLU A 553 -10.69 4.42 -38.12
N ALA A 554 -11.12 5.43 -38.88
CA ALA A 554 -10.24 6.50 -39.35
C ALA A 554 -9.69 7.34 -38.19
N THR A 555 -10.54 7.73 -37.24
CA THR A 555 -10.13 8.43 -36.02
C THR A 555 -9.22 7.56 -35.14
N ALA A 556 -9.50 6.27 -35.00
CA ALA A 556 -8.67 5.33 -34.24
C ALA A 556 -7.24 5.23 -34.81
N TRP A 557 -7.11 5.18 -36.14
CA TRP A 557 -5.82 5.20 -36.83
C TRP A 557 -5.09 6.52 -36.63
N LEU A 558 -5.79 7.65 -36.68
CA LEU A 558 -5.22 8.97 -36.42
C LEU A 558 -4.67 9.08 -34.99
N TYR A 559 -5.42 8.63 -33.98
CA TYR A 559 -4.96 8.60 -32.60
C TYR A 559 -3.75 7.68 -32.42
N THR A 560 -3.80 6.49 -33.03
CA THR A 560 -2.68 5.54 -32.99
C THR A 560 -1.42 6.15 -33.62
N GLN A 561 -1.56 6.83 -34.75
CA GLN A 561 -0.45 7.51 -35.40
C GLN A 561 0.12 8.62 -34.51
N ALA A 562 -0.72 9.47 -33.93
CA ALA A 562 -0.29 10.54 -33.05
C ALA A 562 0.39 10.01 -31.77
N TYR A 563 -0.05 8.89 -31.21
CA TYR A 563 0.67 8.24 -30.11
C TYR A 563 2.10 7.88 -30.51
N PHE A 564 2.28 7.17 -31.62
CA PHE A 564 3.60 6.69 -32.05
C PHE A 564 4.53 7.77 -32.60
N ASP A 565 3.99 8.85 -33.18
CA ASP A 565 4.78 9.89 -33.82
C ASP A 565 5.13 11.04 -32.82
N ASP A 566 4.29 11.32 -31.82
CA ASP A 566 4.41 12.52 -31.00
C ASP A 566 4.64 12.28 -29.49
N THR A 567 4.61 11.02 -29.02
CA THR A 567 4.67 10.71 -27.57
C THR A 567 6.06 10.25 -27.12
N GLY A 568 6.53 10.77 -25.99
CA GLY A 568 7.84 10.41 -25.41
C GLY A 568 7.97 8.95 -24.95
N ASP A 569 6.88 8.29 -24.57
CA ASP A 569 6.81 6.85 -24.19
C ASP A 569 7.44 5.91 -25.22
N VAL A 570 7.24 6.25 -26.49
CA VAL A 570 7.64 5.44 -27.63
C VAL A 570 9.16 5.21 -27.61
N VAL A 571 9.89 6.14 -27.00
CA VAL A 571 11.34 6.04 -26.80
C VAL A 571 11.73 4.83 -25.95
N LEU A 572 10.91 4.40 -24.98
CA LEU A 572 11.16 3.20 -24.17
C LEU A 572 10.65 1.91 -24.81
N GLY A 573 9.91 2.00 -25.93
CA GLY A 573 9.56 0.86 -26.76
C GLY A 573 8.66 -0.18 -26.08
N VAL A 574 7.91 0.21 -25.04
CA VAL A 574 7.01 -0.68 -24.28
C VAL A 574 6.03 -1.40 -25.20
N VAL A 575 5.52 -0.68 -26.21
CA VAL A 575 4.62 -1.19 -27.25
C VAL A 575 5.27 -1.06 -28.62
N SER A 576 5.29 -2.16 -29.38
CA SER A 576 5.80 -2.16 -30.76
C SER A 576 4.74 -1.59 -31.73
N ARG A 577 5.13 -0.58 -32.53
CA ARG A 577 4.25 0.05 -33.53
C ARG A 577 3.69 -0.96 -34.53
N PRO A 578 4.51 -1.77 -35.24
CA PRO A 578 3.99 -2.77 -36.17
C PRO A 578 3.00 -3.74 -35.51
N TRP A 579 3.34 -4.25 -34.32
CA TRP A 579 2.50 -5.20 -33.60
C TRP A 579 1.15 -4.60 -33.20
N PHE A 580 1.13 -3.37 -32.68
CA PHE A 580 -0.11 -2.71 -32.28
C PHE A 580 -0.98 -2.43 -33.51
N GLN A 581 -0.40 -1.93 -34.59
CA GLN A 581 -1.12 -1.64 -35.83
C GLN A 581 -1.73 -2.91 -36.45
N ASP A 582 -1.00 -4.03 -36.48
CA ASP A 582 -1.55 -5.31 -36.95
C ASP A 582 -2.72 -5.78 -36.08
N ARG A 583 -2.61 -5.63 -34.75
CA ARG A 583 -3.70 -5.98 -33.83
C ARG A 583 -4.91 -5.06 -33.98
N LEU A 584 -4.69 -3.77 -34.25
CA LEU A 584 -5.75 -2.80 -34.54
C LEU A 584 -6.49 -3.12 -35.84
N ARG A 585 -5.77 -3.49 -36.92
CA ARG A 585 -6.38 -3.96 -38.17
C ARG A 585 -7.29 -5.15 -37.91
N LEU A 586 -6.81 -6.14 -37.15
CA LEU A 586 -7.60 -7.32 -36.80
C LEU A 586 -8.84 -6.95 -35.98
N HIS A 587 -8.72 -5.99 -35.06
CA HIS A 587 -9.84 -5.50 -34.25
C HIS A 587 -10.98 -4.95 -35.13
N PHE A 588 -10.68 -4.05 -36.08
CA PHE A 588 -11.70 -3.50 -36.98
C PHE A 588 -12.20 -4.51 -38.03
N ASN A 589 -11.33 -5.38 -38.54
CA ASN A 589 -11.71 -6.43 -39.51
C ASN A 589 -12.63 -7.50 -38.90
N ASN A 590 -12.45 -7.83 -37.61
CA ASN A 590 -13.20 -8.88 -36.92
C ASN A 590 -14.37 -8.33 -36.09
N SER A 591 -14.95 -7.18 -36.44
CA SER A 591 -16.08 -6.56 -35.72
C SER A 591 -17.33 -7.46 -35.69
N THR A 592 -17.33 -8.47 -34.82
CA THR A 592 -18.41 -9.44 -34.63
C THR A 592 -19.46 -8.87 -33.70
N GLY A 593 -20.26 -7.92 -34.19
CA GLY A 593 -21.52 -7.46 -33.59
C GLY A 593 -21.46 -6.95 -32.14
N PRO A 594 -22.56 -6.36 -31.64
CA PRO A 594 -22.68 -6.00 -30.23
C PRO A 594 -22.76 -7.28 -29.38
N GLY A 595 -21.77 -7.51 -28.49
CA GLY A 595 -21.84 -8.56 -27.46
C GLY A 595 -20.67 -9.57 -27.37
N THR A 596 -19.61 -9.44 -28.18
CA THR A 596 -18.37 -10.21 -27.94
C THR A 596 -17.51 -9.49 -26.89
N MET A 597 -17.24 -10.15 -25.75
CA MET A 597 -16.37 -9.60 -24.71
C MET A 597 -14.96 -9.42 -25.27
N ASP A 598 -14.48 -8.19 -25.26
CA ASP A 598 -13.10 -7.91 -25.63
C ASP A 598 -12.15 -8.33 -24.51
N ASP A 599 -10.95 -8.78 -24.88
CA ASP A 599 -9.84 -9.03 -23.95
C ASP A 599 -9.59 -7.75 -23.13
N PRO A 600 -9.79 -7.76 -21.79
CA PRO A 600 -9.63 -6.58 -20.96
C PRO A 600 -8.25 -5.91 -21.13
N ALA A 601 -7.21 -6.71 -21.35
CA ALA A 601 -5.86 -6.20 -21.60
C ALA A 601 -5.75 -5.43 -22.92
N TRP A 602 -6.36 -5.95 -23.99
CA TRP A 602 -6.43 -5.25 -25.27
C TRP A 602 -7.29 -3.99 -25.19
N TYR A 603 -8.43 -4.07 -24.50
CA TYR A 603 -9.33 -2.94 -24.26
C TYR A 603 -8.62 -1.79 -23.55
N ALA A 604 -7.93 -2.07 -22.44
CA ALA A 604 -7.19 -1.06 -21.69
C ALA A 604 -6.03 -0.47 -22.51
N LEU A 605 -5.25 -1.32 -23.19
CA LEU A 605 -4.10 -0.88 -23.96
C LEU A 605 -4.50 0.08 -25.08
N ARG A 606 -5.50 -0.27 -25.90
CA ARG A 606 -5.90 0.59 -27.02
C ARG A 606 -6.58 1.87 -26.54
N ASN A 607 -7.42 1.82 -25.52
CA ASN A 607 -8.08 3.02 -24.97
C ASN A 607 -7.04 3.98 -24.39
N THR A 608 -5.98 3.48 -23.76
CA THR A 608 -4.88 4.32 -23.29
C THR A 608 -4.10 4.95 -24.45
N ILE A 609 -3.89 4.21 -25.55
CA ILE A 609 -3.27 4.75 -26.77
C ILE A 609 -4.17 5.81 -27.43
N TYR A 610 -5.49 5.61 -27.45
CA TYR A 610 -6.43 6.64 -27.92
C TYR A 610 -6.42 7.87 -27.02
N ALA A 611 -6.38 7.69 -25.70
CA ALA A 611 -6.27 8.79 -24.75
C ALA A 611 -5.04 9.66 -25.03
N TYR A 612 -3.90 9.03 -25.34
CA TYR A 612 -2.70 9.74 -25.78
C TYR A 612 -2.89 10.42 -27.14
N GLY A 613 -3.31 9.67 -28.15
CA GLY A 613 -3.44 10.17 -29.51
C GLY A 613 -4.42 11.34 -29.62
N ALA A 614 -5.55 11.25 -28.92
CA ALA A 614 -6.53 12.32 -28.81
C ALA A 614 -5.91 13.58 -28.20
N ARG A 615 -5.20 13.43 -27.08
CA ARG A 615 -4.50 14.54 -26.42
C ARG A 615 -3.47 15.20 -27.34
N GLN A 616 -2.70 14.40 -28.08
CA GLN A 616 -1.67 14.87 -29.01
C GLN A 616 -2.25 15.63 -30.21
N LEU A 617 -3.29 15.09 -30.84
CA LEU A 617 -3.93 15.73 -31.99
C LEU A 617 -4.64 17.03 -31.60
N LEU A 618 -5.32 17.05 -30.46
CA LEU A 618 -6.00 18.25 -29.97
C LEU A 618 -4.98 19.30 -29.53
N ALA A 619 -3.85 18.91 -28.94
CA ALA A 619 -2.75 19.81 -28.60
C ALA A 619 -2.17 20.57 -29.80
N LYS A 620 -2.24 20.00 -31.01
CA LYS A 620 -1.78 20.65 -32.25
C LYS A 620 -2.79 21.68 -32.79
N GLN A 621 -4.00 21.76 -32.25
CA GLN A 621 -5.00 22.71 -32.71
C GLN A 621 -4.78 24.09 -32.07
N SER A 622 -4.65 25.13 -32.90
CA SER A 622 -4.52 26.52 -32.45
C SER A 622 -5.88 27.11 -32.02
N LYS A 623 -6.51 26.53 -31.00
CA LYS A 623 -7.77 27.03 -30.41
C LYS A 623 -7.57 27.35 -28.93
N PRO A 624 -8.21 28.42 -28.38
CA PRO A 624 -8.08 28.78 -26.97
C PRO A 624 -8.48 27.66 -25.99
N GLN A 625 -9.43 26.80 -26.37
CA GLN A 625 -9.92 25.68 -25.55
C GLN A 625 -9.18 24.35 -25.79
N ALA A 626 -8.22 24.32 -26.71
CA ALA A 626 -7.54 23.09 -27.12
C ALA A 626 -6.89 22.34 -25.95
N PHE A 627 -6.44 23.06 -24.91
CA PHE A 627 -5.87 22.44 -23.71
C PHE A 627 -6.92 21.66 -22.90
N SER A 628 -8.03 22.31 -22.56
CA SER A 628 -9.12 21.69 -21.80
C SER A 628 -9.74 20.52 -22.58
N ASP A 629 -10.03 20.73 -23.87
CA ASP A 629 -10.63 19.70 -24.73
C ASP A 629 -9.73 18.46 -24.85
N ALA A 630 -8.41 18.68 -25.03
CA ALA A 630 -7.41 17.60 -25.09
C ALA A 630 -7.38 16.80 -23.80
N MET A 631 -7.47 17.48 -22.66
CA MET A 631 -7.46 16.83 -21.36
C MET A 631 -8.75 16.06 -21.07
N GLU A 632 -9.90 16.64 -21.39
CA GLU A 632 -11.21 16.03 -21.17
C GLU A 632 -11.39 14.78 -22.04
N LEU A 633 -11.17 14.88 -23.35
CA LEU A 633 -11.30 13.74 -24.26
C LEU A 633 -10.30 12.63 -23.93
N GLY A 634 -9.03 13.00 -23.65
CA GLY A 634 -8.03 12.05 -23.21
C GLY A 634 -8.46 11.31 -21.95
N ASN A 635 -8.98 12.04 -20.95
CA ASN A 635 -9.45 11.43 -19.70
C ASN A 635 -10.62 10.46 -19.96
N ARG A 636 -11.57 10.76 -20.86
CA ARG A 636 -12.70 9.86 -21.17
C ARG A 636 -12.23 8.49 -21.67
N TYR A 637 -11.30 8.46 -22.63
CA TYR A 637 -10.69 7.19 -23.06
C TYR A 637 -9.83 6.53 -21.97
N PHE A 638 -9.13 7.32 -21.14
CA PHE A 638 -8.38 6.75 -20.03
C PHE A 638 -9.29 6.12 -18.95
N GLN A 639 -10.46 6.70 -18.68
CA GLN A 639 -11.48 6.12 -17.79
C GLN A 639 -11.98 4.77 -18.32
N ASN A 640 -12.11 4.59 -19.65
CA ASN A 640 -12.39 3.29 -20.23
C ASN A 640 -11.29 2.27 -19.83
N ALA A 641 -10.01 2.62 -19.98
CA ALA A 641 -8.92 1.73 -19.58
C ALA A 641 -8.92 1.42 -18.08
N LEU A 642 -9.20 2.42 -17.23
CA LEU A 642 -9.34 2.23 -15.78
C LEU A 642 -10.53 1.34 -15.41
N SER A 643 -11.61 1.34 -16.20
CA SER A 643 -12.81 0.55 -15.89
C SER A 643 -12.59 -0.96 -15.86
N VAL A 644 -11.49 -1.43 -16.48
CA VAL A 644 -11.07 -2.84 -16.48
C VAL A 644 -9.78 -3.06 -15.67
N HIS A 645 -9.34 -2.08 -14.87
CA HIS A 645 -8.08 -2.16 -14.12
C HIS A 645 -8.03 -3.39 -13.20
N SER A 646 -9.12 -3.68 -12.47
CA SER A 646 -9.20 -4.87 -11.61
C SER A 646 -9.04 -6.17 -12.42
N ASP A 647 -9.59 -6.22 -13.63
CA ASP A 647 -9.44 -7.37 -14.53
C ASP A 647 -7.98 -7.55 -14.94
N LEU A 648 -7.26 -6.46 -15.22
CA LEU A 648 -5.82 -6.51 -15.53
C LEU A 648 -5.00 -7.10 -14.37
N LEU A 649 -5.40 -6.84 -13.12
CA LEU A 649 -4.68 -7.28 -11.93
C LEU A 649 -4.96 -8.73 -11.55
N PHE A 650 -6.22 -9.15 -11.62
CA PHE A 650 -6.68 -10.38 -10.97
C PHE A 650 -7.06 -11.50 -11.94
N LEU A 651 -7.20 -11.22 -13.24
CA LEU A 651 -7.43 -12.24 -14.27
C LEU A 651 -6.10 -12.71 -14.90
N ASP A 652 -6.18 -13.21 -16.13
CA ASP A 652 -5.03 -13.73 -16.86
C ASP A 652 -3.92 -12.68 -17.00
N THR A 653 -2.82 -12.91 -16.30
CA THR A 653 -1.65 -12.05 -16.44
C THR A 653 -1.04 -12.27 -17.83
N THR A 654 -1.29 -11.38 -18.78
CA THR A 654 -0.70 -11.44 -20.12
C THR A 654 0.39 -10.38 -20.29
N ARG A 655 1.28 -10.53 -21.28
CA ARG A 655 2.22 -9.43 -21.64
C ARG A 655 1.46 -8.15 -22.00
N VAL A 656 0.28 -8.30 -22.61
CA VAL A 656 -0.59 -7.19 -23.01
C VAL A 656 -1.11 -6.47 -21.77
N ALA A 657 -1.49 -7.18 -20.71
CA ALA A 657 -1.92 -6.56 -19.45
C ALA A 657 -0.77 -5.77 -18.80
N VAL A 658 0.45 -6.33 -18.81
CA VAL A 658 1.65 -5.62 -18.34
C VAL A 658 1.93 -4.37 -19.17
N GLN A 659 1.83 -4.47 -20.50
CA GLN A 659 2.00 -3.32 -21.42
C GLN A 659 0.90 -2.27 -21.21
N ALA A 660 -0.36 -2.69 -21.01
CA ALA A 660 -1.47 -1.79 -20.72
C ALA A 660 -1.19 -0.99 -19.45
N LEU A 661 -0.86 -1.66 -18.33
CA LEU A 661 -0.53 -0.99 -17.07
C LEU A 661 0.69 -0.06 -17.19
N ALA A 662 1.71 -0.46 -17.97
CA ALA A 662 2.89 0.38 -18.21
C ALA A 662 2.53 1.65 -19.00
N VAL A 663 1.74 1.55 -20.08
CA VAL A 663 1.29 2.72 -20.85
C VAL A 663 0.32 3.58 -20.03
N MET A 664 -0.53 2.98 -19.20
CA MET A 664 -1.40 3.71 -18.25
C MET A 664 -0.58 4.46 -17.19
N THR A 665 0.51 3.85 -16.70
CA THR A 665 1.47 4.49 -15.78
C THR A 665 2.09 5.73 -16.42
N HIS A 666 2.49 5.63 -17.69
CA HIS A 666 3.05 6.76 -18.39
C HIS A 666 1.99 7.84 -18.69
N TYR A 667 0.75 7.44 -19.05
CA TYR A 667 -0.35 8.38 -19.26
C TYR A 667 -0.58 9.26 -18.05
N THR A 668 -0.70 8.61 -16.88
CA THR A 668 -0.90 9.27 -15.59
C THR A 668 0.27 10.15 -15.18
N GLU A 669 1.50 9.80 -15.55
CA GLU A 669 2.67 10.68 -15.40
C GLU A 669 2.53 11.95 -16.26
N GLY A 670 2.08 11.81 -17.51
CA GLY A 670 1.89 12.92 -18.42
C GLY A 670 0.76 13.87 -18.01
N VAL A 671 -0.24 13.40 -17.26
CA VAL A 671 -1.36 14.24 -16.75
C VAL A 671 -1.19 14.66 -15.29
N SER A 672 -0.03 14.38 -14.66
CA SER A 672 0.26 14.71 -13.26
C SER A 672 -0.68 14.04 -12.24
N TRP A 673 -0.92 12.73 -12.33
CA TRP A 673 -1.66 11.98 -11.31
C TRP A 673 -0.76 10.98 -10.56
N PRO A 674 0.24 11.42 -9.75
CA PRO A 674 1.25 10.57 -9.13
C PRO A 674 0.71 9.53 -8.14
N SER A 675 -0.48 9.72 -7.54
CA SER A 675 -1.09 8.70 -6.69
C SER A 675 -1.47 7.47 -7.51
N LEU A 676 -2.22 7.69 -8.59
CA LEU A 676 -2.61 6.65 -9.52
C LEU A 676 -1.40 6.10 -10.31
N HIS A 677 -0.51 6.98 -10.78
CA HIS A 677 0.75 6.58 -11.43
C HIS A 677 1.57 5.65 -10.55
N TYR A 678 1.66 5.90 -9.24
CA TYR A 678 2.38 5.00 -8.32
C TYR A 678 1.79 3.60 -8.32
N MET A 679 0.47 3.53 -8.18
CA MET A 679 -0.25 2.27 -8.03
C MET A 679 -0.22 1.48 -9.34
N LEU A 680 -0.37 2.16 -10.47
CA LEU A 680 -0.23 1.56 -11.80
C LEU A 680 1.20 1.08 -12.05
N CYS A 681 2.22 1.86 -11.68
CA CYS A 681 3.62 1.48 -11.85
C CYS A 681 3.96 0.24 -11.01
N SER A 682 3.56 0.25 -9.74
CA SER A 682 3.73 -0.88 -8.82
C SER A 682 3.00 -2.14 -9.34
N SER A 683 1.78 -1.97 -9.83
CA SER A 683 1.02 -3.06 -10.45
C SER A 683 1.72 -3.61 -11.70
N ALA A 684 2.17 -2.75 -12.60
CA ALA A 684 2.92 -3.14 -13.79
C ALA A 684 4.20 -3.89 -13.42
N MET A 685 4.95 -3.40 -12.41
CA MET A 685 6.16 -4.04 -11.88
C MET A 685 5.87 -5.44 -11.36
N ARG A 686 4.87 -5.60 -10.47
CA ARG A 686 4.51 -6.89 -9.88
C ARG A 686 4.02 -7.90 -10.91
N LEU A 687 3.22 -7.47 -11.89
CA LEU A 687 2.78 -8.34 -12.97
C LEU A 687 3.92 -8.69 -13.93
N ALA A 688 4.83 -7.76 -14.21
CA ALA A 688 6.05 -8.01 -14.98
C ALA A 688 6.97 -9.04 -14.29
N GLU A 689 7.14 -8.92 -12.96
CA GLU A 689 7.86 -9.90 -12.14
C GLU A 689 7.19 -11.27 -12.20
N THR A 690 5.87 -11.33 -12.07
CA THR A 690 5.07 -12.55 -12.14
C THR A 690 5.18 -13.24 -13.51
N LYS A 691 5.24 -12.46 -14.60
CA LYS A 691 5.52 -12.95 -15.97
C LYS A 691 7.00 -13.27 -16.22
N GLY A 692 7.87 -13.03 -15.24
CA GLY A 692 9.31 -13.24 -15.33
C GLY A 692 10.01 -12.29 -16.31
N LEU A 693 9.46 -11.11 -16.61
CA LEU A 693 10.06 -10.15 -17.56
C LEU A 693 11.43 -9.62 -17.10
N HIS A 694 11.64 -9.55 -15.79
CA HIS A 694 12.91 -9.22 -15.15
C HIS A 694 14.04 -10.24 -15.39
N ARG A 695 13.68 -11.44 -15.88
CA ARG A 695 14.64 -12.52 -16.09
C ARG A 695 14.99 -12.71 -17.55
N GLN A 696 16.27 -12.97 -17.81
CA GLN A 696 16.69 -13.41 -19.13
C GLN A 696 16.03 -14.76 -19.44
N PRO A 697 15.25 -14.88 -20.52
CA PRO A 697 14.61 -16.14 -20.87
C PRO A 697 15.67 -17.21 -21.22
N PRO A 698 15.46 -18.48 -20.83
CA PRO A 698 16.36 -19.57 -21.22
C PRO A 698 16.28 -19.82 -22.73
N LEU A 699 17.35 -20.34 -23.33
CA LEU A 699 17.39 -20.68 -24.75
C LEU A 699 16.26 -21.64 -25.17
N SER A 700 15.82 -22.51 -24.27
CA SER A 700 14.71 -23.45 -24.50
C SER A 700 13.35 -22.77 -24.73
N ALA A 701 13.21 -21.48 -24.43
CA ALA A 701 11.99 -20.72 -24.68
C ALA A 701 11.77 -20.44 -26.18
N ASN A 702 12.79 -20.62 -27.04
CA ASN A 702 12.71 -20.48 -28.50
C ASN A 702 12.08 -19.15 -28.98
N LEU A 703 12.32 -18.06 -28.24
CA LEU A 703 11.84 -16.73 -28.61
C LEU A 703 12.68 -16.14 -29.73
N ASN A 704 12.04 -15.47 -30.69
CA ASN A 704 12.74 -14.75 -31.74
C ASN A 704 13.28 -13.39 -31.23
N ASP A 705 14.15 -12.75 -32.01
CA ASP A 705 14.79 -11.49 -31.62
C ASP A 705 13.79 -10.36 -31.36
N THR A 706 12.70 -10.30 -32.13
CA THR A 706 11.63 -9.31 -31.96
C THR A 706 10.87 -9.51 -30.65
N GLU A 707 10.60 -10.76 -30.26
CA GLU A 707 9.95 -11.11 -29.00
C GLU A 707 10.85 -10.81 -27.80
N LEU A 708 12.15 -11.12 -27.91
CA LEU A 708 13.16 -10.79 -26.91
C LEU A 708 13.29 -9.28 -26.72
N TYR A 709 13.37 -8.54 -27.82
CA TYR A 709 13.41 -7.08 -27.81
C TYR A 709 12.16 -6.50 -27.14
N SER A 710 10.96 -6.92 -27.56
CA SER A 710 9.71 -6.44 -26.97
C SER A 710 9.62 -6.75 -25.47
N ARG A 711 10.02 -7.95 -25.02
CA ARG A 711 10.06 -8.29 -23.58
C ARG A 711 11.03 -7.38 -22.81
N SER A 712 12.22 -7.18 -23.36
CA SER A 712 13.26 -6.35 -22.74
C SER A 712 12.79 -4.89 -22.63
N CYS A 713 12.24 -4.32 -23.70
CA CYS A 713 11.69 -2.96 -23.69
C CYS A 713 10.54 -2.80 -22.69
N THR A 714 9.62 -3.76 -22.59
CA THR A 714 8.54 -3.72 -21.60
C THR A 714 9.10 -3.69 -20.18
N TRP A 715 10.09 -4.54 -19.85
CA TRP A 715 10.71 -4.53 -18.52
C TRP A 715 11.44 -3.23 -18.24
N TRP A 716 12.34 -2.81 -19.12
CA TRP A 716 13.17 -1.64 -18.90
C TRP A 716 12.38 -0.34 -18.92
N GLY A 717 11.26 -0.28 -19.66
CA GLY A 717 10.31 0.82 -19.58
C GLY A 717 9.69 0.96 -18.19
N ILE A 718 9.17 -0.14 -17.63
CA ILE A 718 8.60 -0.17 -16.27
C ILE A 718 9.66 0.17 -15.22
N TYR A 719 10.86 -0.40 -15.37
CA TYR A 719 12.01 -0.10 -14.53
C TYR A 719 12.32 1.40 -14.49
N CYS A 720 12.42 2.04 -15.66
CA CYS A 720 12.64 3.48 -15.74
C CYS A 720 11.56 4.27 -14.98
N TYR A 721 10.27 3.98 -15.20
CA TYR A 721 9.18 4.68 -14.50
C TYR A 721 9.29 4.56 -12.99
N ASP A 722 9.55 3.35 -12.48
CA ASP A 722 9.72 3.13 -11.04
C ASP A 722 10.89 3.96 -10.48
N ARG A 723 12.08 3.87 -11.09
CA ARG A 723 13.28 4.58 -10.60
C ARG A 723 13.14 6.09 -10.64
N TYR A 724 12.58 6.65 -11.72
CA TYR A 724 12.37 8.08 -11.83
C TYR A 724 11.28 8.60 -10.90
N SER A 725 10.21 7.82 -10.70
CA SER A 725 9.17 8.16 -9.72
C SER A 725 9.76 8.18 -8.30
N ALA A 726 10.54 7.14 -7.97
CA ALA A 726 11.14 6.96 -6.67
C ALA A 726 12.12 8.08 -6.30
N ILE A 727 13.07 8.43 -7.19
CA ILE A 727 14.04 9.50 -6.93
C ILE A 727 13.42 10.91 -6.87
N ARG A 728 12.35 11.19 -7.63
CA ARG A 728 11.70 12.51 -7.63
C ARG A 728 10.77 12.71 -6.42
N LEU A 729 10.07 11.65 -6.01
CA LEU A 729 9.04 11.73 -4.97
C LEU A 729 9.51 11.23 -3.60
N GLY A 730 10.74 10.72 -3.50
CA GLY A 730 11.29 10.11 -2.29
C GLY A 730 10.55 8.82 -1.89
N ARG A 731 10.08 8.05 -2.88
CA ARG A 731 9.37 6.78 -2.68
C ARG A 731 10.35 5.60 -2.69
N PRO A 732 10.04 4.47 -2.04
CA PRO A 732 10.89 3.29 -2.08
C PRO A 732 10.96 2.69 -3.50
N LEU A 733 12.06 1.98 -3.78
CA LEU A 733 12.25 1.23 -5.03
C LEU A 733 11.30 0.02 -5.07
N GLY A 734 10.65 -0.22 -6.22
CA GLY A 734 9.66 -1.30 -6.35
C GLY A 734 10.25 -2.71 -6.42
N THR A 735 11.51 -2.83 -6.85
CA THR A 735 12.24 -4.10 -6.98
C THR A 735 13.73 -3.91 -6.71
N ASP A 736 14.42 -4.96 -6.26
CA ASP A 736 15.86 -4.94 -6.07
C ASP A 736 16.58 -5.21 -7.39
N ASP A 737 17.56 -4.37 -7.73
CA ASP A 737 18.38 -4.49 -8.94
C ASP A 737 19.11 -5.84 -9.00
N ASP A 738 19.45 -6.42 -7.84
CA ASP A 738 20.19 -7.69 -7.75
C ASP A 738 19.35 -8.89 -8.25
N SER A 739 18.02 -8.72 -8.37
CA SER A 739 17.10 -9.73 -8.90
C SER A 739 16.97 -9.71 -10.43
N ILE A 740 17.51 -8.69 -11.10
CA ILE A 740 17.32 -8.42 -12.52
C ILE A 740 18.41 -9.14 -13.33
N THR A 741 18.01 -10.00 -14.27
CA THR A 741 18.95 -10.71 -15.15
C THR A 741 18.71 -10.46 -16.63
N VAL A 742 17.58 -9.85 -17.00
CA VAL A 742 17.26 -9.52 -18.40
C VAL A 742 18.28 -8.52 -18.97
N GLN A 743 18.74 -8.79 -20.18
CA GLN A 743 19.69 -7.92 -20.88
C GLN A 743 19.03 -6.63 -21.35
N LEU A 744 19.84 -5.59 -21.55
CA LEU A 744 19.42 -4.35 -22.21
C LEU A 744 18.87 -4.66 -23.62
N PRO A 745 17.88 -3.88 -24.12
CA PRO A 745 17.34 -4.08 -25.46
C PRO A 745 18.45 -3.99 -26.50
N ARG A 746 18.46 -4.87 -27.49
CA ARG A 746 19.43 -4.83 -28.60
C ARG A 746 18.88 -4.01 -29.75
N ASN A 747 19.73 -3.29 -30.47
CA ASN A 747 19.28 -2.58 -31.66
C ASN A 747 18.93 -3.59 -32.77
N LEU A 748 17.65 -3.65 -33.15
CA LEU A 748 17.17 -4.51 -34.25
C LEU A 748 17.08 -3.80 -35.60
N SER A 749 17.17 -2.46 -35.65
CA SER A 749 17.09 -1.67 -36.89
C SER A 749 18.10 -0.54 -36.91
N PRO A 750 19.06 -0.53 -37.87
CA PRO A 750 20.01 0.57 -38.02
C PRO A 750 19.35 1.94 -38.21
N GLU A 751 18.16 2.00 -38.80
CA GLU A 751 17.43 3.24 -39.06
C GLU A 751 16.97 3.95 -37.77
N ASN A 752 16.78 3.21 -36.67
CA ASN A 752 16.32 3.73 -35.38
C ASN A 752 17.46 3.87 -34.35
N SER A 753 18.73 3.87 -34.78
CA SER A 753 19.88 3.84 -33.86
C SER A 753 19.88 4.98 -32.85
N ALA A 754 19.56 6.21 -33.26
CA ALA A 754 19.55 7.37 -32.36
C ALA A 754 18.47 7.28 -31.26
N GLN A 755 17.29 6.76 -31.60
CA GLN A 755 16.22 6.55 -30.62
C GLN A 755 16.57 5.41 -29.66
N HIS A 756 17.16 4.34 -30.18
CA HIS A 756 17.65 3.23 -29.38
C HIS A 756 18.75 3.66 -28.40
N GLU A 757 19.71 4.48 -28.83
CA GLU A 757 20.73 5.03 -27.94
C GLU A 757 20.12 5.92 -26.84
N THR A 758 19.13 6.75 -27.21
CA THR A 758 18.39 7.58 -26.25
C THR A 758 17.69 6.72 -25.18
N MET A 759 17.08 5.60 -25.59
CA MET A 759 16.51 4.62 -24.68
C MET A 759 17.55 4.06 -23.71
N LEU A 760 18.71 3.63 -24.23
CA LEU A 760 19.78 3.06 -23.39
C LEU A 760 20.33 4.08 -22.39
N TRP A 761 20.50 5.35 -22.77
CA TRP A 761 20.88 6.39 -21.81
C TRP A 761 19.80 6.60 -20.75
N GLY A 762 18.52 6.59 -21.15
CA GLY A 762 17.40 6.62 -20.21
C GLY A 762 17.40 5.45 -19.22
N ILE A 763 17.80 4.25 -19.64
CA ILE A 763 17.94 3.12 -18.72
C ILE A 763 19.12 3.32 -17.76
N ARG A 764 20.26 3.81 -18.28
CA ARG A 764 21.47 4.05 -17.48
C ARG A 764 21.28 5.14 -16.42
N THR A 765 20.61 6.23 -16.75
CA THR A 765 20.23 7.28 -15.78
C THR A 765 19.28 6.73 -14.70
N ALA A 766 18.37 5.82 -15.05
CA ALA A 766 17.49 5.15 -14.08
C ALA A 766 18.27 4.19 -13.16
N GLN A 767 19.24 3.44 -13.70
CA GLN A 767 20.15 2.60 -12.91
C GLN A 767 20.98 3.41 -11.92
N LEU A 768 21.54 4.54 -12.36
CA LEU A 768 22.25 5.46 -11.46
C LEU A 768 21.33 6.00 -10.36
N SER A 769 20.09 6.38 -10.72
CA SER A 769 19.09 6.84 -9.74
C SER A 769 18.80 5.79 -8.66
N SER A 770 18.68 4.51 -9.05
CA SER A 770 18.56 3.37 -8.13
C SER A 770 19.77 3.25 -7.21
N ALA A 771 20.98 3.33 -7.77
CA ALA A 771 22.24 3.24 -7.04
C ALA A 771 22.42 4.37 -6.02
N ILE A 772 22.03 5.60 -6.38
CA ILE A 772 22.03 6.77 -5.47
C ILE A 772 21.13 6.47 -4.28
N MET A 773 19.88 6.08 -4.53
CA MET A 773 18.91 5.86 -3.45
C MET A 773 19.30 4.68 -2.54
N ARG A 774 19.75 3.55 -3.11
CA ARG A 774 20.25 2.40 -2.32
C ARG A 774 21.44 2.78 -1.43
N ARG A 775 22.35 3.64 -1.90
CA ARG A 775 23.52 4.06 -1.13
C ARG A 775 23.18 5.07 -0.05
N LEU A 776 22.37 6.10 -0.37
CA LEU A 776 21.99 7.14 0.60
C LEU A 776 21.08 6.61 1.70
N ASN A 777 20.11 5.73 1.38
CA ASN A 777 19.21 5.15 2.39
C ASN A 777 19.93 4.30 3.44
N LYS A 778 21.18 3.84 3.18
CA LYS A 778 21.98 3.16 4.21
C LYS A 778 22.28 4.04 5.42
N PHE A 779 22.23 5.37 5.25
CA PHE A 779 22.45 6.33 6.33
C PHE A 779 21.21 6.53 7.21
N ASP A 780 20.02 6.11 6.76
CA ASP A 780 18.77 6.29 7.52
C ASP A 780 18.63 5.33 8.70
N HIS A 781 19.38 4.21 8.70
CA HIS A 781 19.23 3.13 9.68
C HIS A 781 20.35 3.07 10.73
N ARG A 782 21.38 3.92 10.61
CA ARG A 782 22.49 4.02 11.56
C ARG A 782 23.23 5.33 11.39
N LYS A 783 23.89 5.82 12.45
CA LYS A 783 24.84 6.93 12.33
C LYS A 783 26.04 6.52 11.46
N PRO A 784 26.26 7.14 10.29
CA PRO A 784 27.44 6.86 9.47
C PRO A 784 28.68 7.60 9.99
N SER A 785 29.85 7.05 9.73
CA SER A 785 31.13 7.76 9.91
C SER A 785 31.37 8.78 8.78
N ILE A 786 32.21 9.78 9.04
CA ILE A 786 32.60 10.77 8.02
C ILE A 786 33.28 10.10 6.83
N GLU A 787 34.11 9.08 7.08
CA GLU A 787 34.78 8.31 6.05
C GLU A 787 33.79 7.56 5.16
N GLU A 788 32.74 6.96 5.75
CA GLU A 788 31.67 6.30 4.98
C GLU A 788 30.88 7.29 4.13
N ILE A 789 30.56 8.48 4.67
CA ILE A 789 29.89 9.55 3.90
C ILE A 789 30.78 9.97 2.72
N ALA A 790 32.04 10.31 2.98
CA ALA A 790 32.97 10.78 1.96
C ALA A 790 33.22 9.72 0.87
N SER A 791 33.41 8.45 1.26
CA SER A 791 33.57 7.33 0.31
C SER A 791 32.33 7.16 -0.56
N THR A 792 31.14 7.13 0.05
CA THR A 792 29.87 6.95 -0.67
C THR A 792 29.64 8.08 -1.66
N MET A 793 29.94 9.32 -1.28
CA MET A 793 29.84 10.47 -2.17
C MET A 793 30.83 10.39 -3.32
N SER A 794 32.10 10.07 -3.04
CA SER A 794 33.13 9.93 -4.08
C SER A 794 32.77 8.84 -5.10
N GLU A 795 32.22 7.70 -4.65
CA GLU A 795 31.76 6.62 -5.54
C GLU A 795 30.60 7.07 -6.44
N LEU A 796 29.62 7.78 -5.85
CA LEU A 796 28.46 8.29 -6.58
C LEU A 796 28.85 9.39 -7.57
N GLU A 797 29.78 10.27 -7.19
CA GLU A 797 30.34 11.29 -8.07
C GLU A 797 31.11 10.68 -9.24
N GLN A 798 31.91 9.65 -9.00
CA GLN A 798 32.58 8.92 -10.07
C GLN A 798 31.56 8.31 -11.04
N SER A 799 30.50 7.68 -10.50
CA SER A 799 29.43 7.11 -11.32
C SER A 799 28.71 8.17 -12.17
N LEU A 800 28.50 9.38 -11.63
CA LEU A 800 27.96 10.53 -12.37
C LEU A 800 28.93 11.00 -13.46
N ALA A 801 30.23 11.11 -13.16
CA ALA A 801 31.24 11.52 -14.12
C ALA A 801 31.35 10.52 -15.29
N ASP A 802 31.30 9.23 -15.00
CA ASP A 802 31.33 8.16 -15.99
C ASP A 802 30.09 8.21 -16.90
N LEU A 803 28.91 8.41 -16.30
CA LEU A 803 27.67 8.59 -17.05
C LEU A 803 27.75 9.82 -17.97
N ARG A 804 28.23 10.96 -17.46
CA ARG A 804 28.42 12.19 -18.23
C ARG A 804 29.39 11.99 -19.40
N ALA A 805 30.48 11.27 -19.18
CA ALA A 805 31.46 10.96 -20.22
C ALA A 805 30.88 10.03 -21.31
N SER A 806 29.89 9.22 -20.97
CA SER A 806 29.19 8.34 -21.91
C SER A 806 28.10 9.03 -22.75
N PHE A 807 27.73 10.27 -22.40
CA PHE A 807 26.73 11.02 -23.15
C PHE A 807 27.31 11.56 -24.46
N PRO A 808 26.49 11.61 -25.53
CA PRO A 808 26.89 12.25 -26.77
C PRO A 808 27.00 13.76 -26.56
N SER A 809 27.74 14.45 -27.43
CA SER A 809 28.03 15.88 -27.28
C SER A 809 26.79 16.78 -27.19
N TYR A 810 25.66 16.39 -27.80
CA TYR A 810 24.41 17.15 -27.77
C TYR A 810 23.55 16.90 -26.50
N VAL A 811 23.87 15.89 -25.69
CA VAL A 811 23.24 15.63 -24.37
C VAL A 811 24.20 15.98 -23.24
N SER A 812 25.50 16.13 -23.53
CA SER A 812 26.50 16.39 -22.50
C SER A 812 26.16 17.69 -21.74
N PRO A 813 25.87 17.60 -20.43
CA PRO A 813 25.54 18.76 -19.61
C PRO A 813 26.78 19.63 -19.48
N GLY A 814 26.89 20.71 -20.25
CA GLY A 814 27.99 21.68 -20.25
C GLY A 814 27.46 23.10 -20.48
N ASP A 815 28.36 24.07 -20.67
CA ASP A 815 28.02 25.51 -20.79
C ASP A 815 27.25 25.89 -22.07
N SER A 816 27.16 24.99 -23.05
CA SER A 816 26.39 25.19 -24.28
C SER A 816 24.97 24.66 -24.14
N SER A 817 23.98 25.45 -24.58
CA SER A 817 22.57 25.05 -24.60
C SER A 817 22.37 23.70 -25.33
N PRO A 818 21.91 22.64 -24.65
CA PRO A 818 21.86 21.28 -25.23
C PRO A 818 20.82 21.14 -26.35
N TYR A 819 19.86 22.08 -26.46
CA TYR A 819 18.80 22.03 -27.46
C TYR A 819 19.10 22.78 -28.77
N THR A 820 20.23 23.50 -28.87
CA THR A 820 20.56 24.25 -30.10
C THR A 820 21.24 23.39 -31.17
N ASN A 821 21.85 22.26 -30.78
CA ASN A 821 22.64 21.39 -31.65
C ASN A 821 22.09 19.95 -31.70
N VAL A 822 20.77 19.77 -31.60
CA VAL A 822 20.13 18.46 -31.61
C VAL A 822 20.07 17.90 -33.04
N PRO A 823 20.62 16.70 -33.31
CA PRO A 823 20.52 16.06 -34.62
C PRO A 823 19.08 15.88 -35.11
N ALA A 824 18.88 15.90 -36.43
CA ALA A 824 17.57 15.66 -37.03
C ALA A 824 17.02 14.27 -36.63
N GLY A 825 15.75 14.24 -36.22
CA GLY A 825 15.07 13.01 -35.77
C GLY A 825 15.20 12.71 -34.27
N ILE A 826 15.95 13.52 -33.51
CA ILE A 826 16.02 13.41 -32.05
C ILE A 826 15.04 14.40 -31.41
N ASN A 827 14.23 13.89 -30.47
CA ASN A 827 13.27 14.71 -29.75
C ASN A 827 13.97 15.56 -28.67
N ILE A 828 13.84 16.88 -28.77
CA ILE A 828 14.41 17.85 -27.82
C ILE A 828 13.96 17.60 -26.38
N SER A 829 12.69 17.22 -26.16
CA SER A 829 12.19 16.89 -24.82
C SER A 829 12.89 15.68 -24.22
N GLY A 830 13.33 14.71 -25.04
CA GLY A 830 14.15 13.58 -24.60
C GLY A 830 15.58 13.99 -24.23
N VAL A 831 16.16 14.95 -24.95
CA VAL A 831 17.47 15.53 -24.61
C VAL A 831 17.39 16.30 -23.29
N LEU A 832 16.41 17.18 -23.14
CA LEU A 832 16.17 17.93 -21.91
C LEU A 832 15.90 16.99 -20.73
N PHE A 833 15.18 15.89 -20.95
CA PHE A 833 14.98 14.86 -19.93
C PHE A 833 16.30 14.30 -19.41
N LEU A 834 17.20 13.88 -20.29
CA LEU A 834 18.49 13.30 -19.90
C LEU A 834 19.36 14.34 -19.17
N VAL A 835 19.43 15.56 -19.69
CA VAL A 835 20.19 16.67 -19.07
C VAL A 835 19.64 17.01 -17.68
N PHE A 836 18.33 17.20 -17.55
CA PHE A 836 17.73 17.54 -16.26
C PHE A 836 17.78 16.36 -15.28
N SER A 837 17.60 15.12 -15.75
CA SER A 837 17.75 13.93 -14.90
C SER A 837 19.17 13.78 -14.36
N TYR A 838 20.19 14.11 -15.17
CA TYR A 838 21.57 14.16 -14.70
C TYR A 838 21.76 15.21 -13.60
N HIS A 839 21.33 16.45 -13.82
CA HIS A 839 21.47 17.52 -12.83
C HIS A 839 20.68 17.25 -11.54
N ILE A 840 19.52 16.61 -11.64
CA ILE A 840 18.77 16.17 -10.46
C ILE A 840 19.49 15.04 -9.73
N SER A 841 20.13 14.11 -10.44
CA SER A 841 20.95 13.08 -9.82
C SER A 841 22.12 13.69 -9.05
N VAL A 842 22.77 14.73 -9.59
CA VAL A 842 23.80 15.50 -8.87
C VAL A 842 23.20 16.13 -7.60
N ILE A 843 22.07 16.84 -7.70
CA ILE A 843 21.41 17.45 -6.54
C ILE A 843 21.08 16.40 -5.47
N GLN A 844 20.61 15.23 -5.88
CA GLN A 844 20.22 14.15 -4.95
C GLN A 844 21.41 13.55 -4.21
N VAL A 845 22.53 13.28 -4.89
CA VAL A 845 23.78 12.81 -4.27
C VAL A 845 24.23 13.76 -3.15
N HIS A 846 24.11 15.07 -3.39
CA HIS A 846 24.58 16.10 -2.48
C HIS A 846 23.53 16.55 -1.45
N SER A 847 22.25 16.20 -1.63
CA SER A 847 21.14 16.67 -0.80
C SER A 847 21.30 16.33 0.69
N ILE A 848 21.94 15.19 1.00
CA ILE A 848 22.23 14.76 2.37
C ILE A 848 23.14 15.75 3.13
N LEU A 849 24.03 16.44 2.42
CA LEU A 849 24.96 17.43 2.96
C LEU A 849 24.56 18.89 2.73
N VAL A 850 23.58 19.14 1.86
CA VAL A 850 23.16 20.51 1.51
C VAL A 850 21.90 20.93 2.27
N TYR A 851 20.97 20.00 2.50
CA TYR A 851 19.73 20.30 3.20
C TYR A 851 19.97 20.33 4.72
N PRO A 852 19.73 21.48 5.40
CA PRO A 852 20.01 21.62 6.83
C PRO A 852 19.31 20.58 7.71
N TRP A 853 18.07 20.24 7.34
CA TRP A 853 17.28 19.21 8.03
C TRP A 853 17.77 17.78 7.77
N ASN A 854 18.51 17.52 6.69
CA ASN A 854 19.11 16.21 6.42
C ASN A 854 20.44 16.04 7.14
N ILE A 855 21.29 17.07 7.17
CA ILE A 855 22.56 17.03 7.93
C ILE A 855 22.29 16.76 9.41
N ALA A 856 21.24 17.36 9.97
CA ALA A 856 20.84 17.14 11.34
C ALA A 856 20.55 15.65 11.66
N LYS A 857 20.06 14.88 10.68
CA LYS A 857 19.77 13.44 10.84
C LYS A 857 21.00 12.58 10.97
N LEU A 858 22.14 13.03 10.46
CA LEU A 858 23.38 12.27 10.51
C LEU A 858 23.93 12.14 11.95
N GLY A 859 23.36 12.87 12.92
CA GLY A 859 23.73 12.75 14.34
C GLY A 859 25.20 13.13 14.61
N LEU A 860 25.79 13.98 13.76
CA LEU A 860 27.20 14.38 13.85
C LEU A 860 27.42 15.38 14.99
N ASN A 861 28.49 15.22 15.75
CA ASN A 861 28.91 16.15 16.80
C ASN A 861 29.59 17.41 16.21
N ALA A 862 29.86 18.43 17.03
CA ALA A 862 30.41 19.70 16.54
C ALA A 862 31.80 19.57 15.88
N ALA A 863 32.66 18.66 16.36
CA ALA A 863 33.97 18.43 15.76
C ALA A 863 33.83 17.71 14.40
N GLU A 864 32.94 16.72 14.32
CA GLU A 864 32.61 16.00 13.09
C GLU A 864 31.99 16.94 12.03
N GLN A 865 31.08 17.82 12.44
CA GLN A 865 30.51 18.85 11.56
C GLN A 865 31.58 19.82 11.05
N THR A 866 32.57 20.15 11.87
CA THR A 866 33.71 21.01 11.46
C THR A 866 34.57 20.31 10.42
N GLN A 867 34.84 19.02 10.58
CA GLN A 867 35.59 18.22 9.60
C GLN A 867 34.85 18.10 8.27
N LEU A 868 33.52 18.07 8.28
CA LEU A 868 32.69 17.97 7.08
C LEU A 868 32.46 19.31 6.36
N GLN A 869 32.87 20.45 6.94
CA GLN A 869 32.58 21.77 6.37
C GLN A 869 33.06 21.94 4.92
N THR A 870 34.25 21.42 4.59
CA THR A 870 34.77 21.48 3.22
C THR A 870 33.87 20.71 2.26
N HIS A 871 33.47 19.49 2.63
CA HIS A 871 32.56 18.66 1.82
C HIS A 871 31.17 19.29 1.68
N ILE A 872 30.66 19.96 2.73
CA ILE A 872 29.39 20.70 2.69
C ILE A 872 29.49 21.87 1.69
N ALA A 873 30.59 22.63 1.74
CA ALA A 873 30.81 23.75 0.83
C ALA A 873 30.90 23.30 -0.64
N GLU A 874 31.66 22.24 -0.92
CA GLU A 874 31.77 21.66 -2.26
C GLU A 874 30.42 21.11 -2.75
N SER A 875 29.69 20.40 -1.90
CA SER A 875 28.36 19.86 -2.22
C SER A 875 27.35 20.96 -2.50
N SER A 876 27.36 22.04 -1.71
CA SER A 876 26.50 23.19 -1.91
C SER A 876 26.74 23.83 -3.27
N GLN A 877 28.00 23.97 -3.68
CA GLN A 877 28.37 24.52 -4.98
C GLN A 877 27.84 23.64 -6.13
N LYS A 878 28.06 22.31 -6.07
CA LYS A 878 27.59 21.36 -7.10
C LYS A 878 26.06 21.35 -7.23
N CYS A 879 25.33 21.41 -6.11
CA CYS A 879 23.87 21.51 -6.09
C CYS A 879 23.37 22.79 -6.78
N VAL A 880 23.91 23.96 -6.38
CA VAL A 880 23.43 25.23 -6.93
C VAL A 880 23.81 25.40 -8.39
N GLU A 881 25.00 24.96 -8.82
CA GLU A 881 25.40 24.97 -10.23
C GLU A 881 24.45 24.12 -11.08
N SER A 882 24.15 22.89 -10.63
CA SER A 882 23.18 22.03 -11.33
C SER A 882 21.79 22.64 -11.38
N ALA A 883 21.34 23.28 -10.30
CA ALA A 883 20.06 23.98 -10.27
C ALA A 883 20.03 25.19 -11.21
N ARG A 884 21.10 25.99 -11.26
CA ARG A 884 21.23 27.12 -12.20
C ARG A 884 21.14 26.66 -13.65
N LEU A 885 21.83 25.57 -14.00
CA LEU A 885 21.83 25.03 -15.36
C LEU A 885 20.44 24.56 -15.79
N ILE A 886 19.65 23.95 -14.89
CA ILE A 886 18.25 23.62 -15.17
C ILE A 886 17.44 24.90 -15.44
N LEU A 887 17.54 25.91 -14.57
CA LEU A 887 16.77 27.15 -14.71
C LEU A 887 17.13 27.97 -15.96
N GLN A 888 18.40 28.00 -16.34
CA GLN A 888 18.88 28.68 -17.55
C GLN A 888 18.34 28.05 -18.83
N GLN A 889 18.01 26.76 -18.80
CA GLN A 889 17.54 26.00 -19.95
C GLN A 889 16.01 25.96 -20.07
N LEU A 890 15.27 26.64 -19.18
CA LEU A 890 13.80 26.68 -19.23
C LEU A 890 13.25 27.23 -20.54
N GLY A 891 13.99 28.12 -21.23
CA GLY A 891 13.60 28.62 -22.55
C GLY A 891 13.48 27.53 -23.63
N GLY A 892 14.09 26.35 -23.43
CA GLY A 892 13.93 25.19 -24.30
C GLY A 892 12.69 24.35 -24.03
N VAL A 893 11.96 24.61 -22.92
CA VAL A 893 10.77 23.85 -22.53
C VAL A 893 9.54 24.44 -23.19
N THR A 894 9.04 23.79 -24.23
CA THR A 894 7.73 24.12 -24.82
C THR A 894 6.62 23.59 -23.93
N ILE A 895 5.62 24.42 -23.59
CA ILE A 895 4.45 24.02 -22.79
C ILE A 895 3.27 23.74 -23.72
N THR A 896 2.84 22.49 -23.75
CA THR A 896 1.70 21.98 -24.51
C THR A 896 0.89 21.00 -23.64
N PRO A 897 -0.35 20.63 -24.01
CA PRO A 897 -1.13 19.60 -23.29
C PRO A 897 -0.41 18.25 -23.14
N SER A 898 0.55 17.97 -24.02
CA SER A 898 1.31 16.73 -24.04
C SER A 898 2.69 16.85 -23.38
N THR A 899 3.05 18.04 -22.91
CA THR A 899 4.36 18.25 -22.27
C THR A 899 4.41 17.48 -20.95
N PRO A 900 5.36 16.55 -20.78
CA PRO A 900 5.48 15.78 -19.56
C PRO A 900 5.70 16.69 -18.35
N LYS A 901 4.99 16.40 -17.26
CA LYS A 901 4.97 17.28 -16.10
C LYS A 901 6.26 17.25 -15.29
N TRP A 902 7.03 16.16 -15.37
CA TRP A 902 8.40 16.16 -14.86
C TRP A 902 9.27 17.24 -15.51
N LEU A 903 9.06 17.53 -16.80
CA LEU A 903 9.81 18.54 -17.55
C LEU A 903 9.33 19.95 -17.22
N ALA A 904 8.02 20.15 -17.31
CA ALA A 904 7.41 21.47 -17.16
C ALA A 904 7.34 21.94 -15.70
N PHE A 905 7.41 21.03 -14.72
CA PHE A 905 7.18 21.36 -13.32
C PHE A 905 8.22 20.81 -12.36
N PHE A 906 8.43 19.48 -12.30
CA PHE A 906 9.22 18.89 -11.21
C PHE A 906 10.68 19.34 -11.26
N PHE A 907 11.31 19.27 -12.44
CA PHE A 907 12.70 19.70 -12.62
C PHE A 907 12.86 21.21 -12.35
N PRO A 908 12.05 22.12 -12.93
CA PRO A 908 12.10 23.55 -12.61
C PRO A 908 11.87 23.86 -11.12
N LEU A 909 10.90 23.20 -10.48
CA LEU A 909 10.58 23.46 -9.07
C LEU A 909 11.71 23.00 -8.14
N THR A 910 12.26 21.81 -8.39
CA THR A 910 13.39 21.29 -7.59
C THR A 910 14.61 22.20 -7.72
N ALA A 911 14.89 22.69 -8.93
CA ALA A 911 15.96 23.65 -9.17
C ALA A 911 15.71 25.00 -8.48
N LEU A 912 14.48 25.53 -8.56
CA LEU A 912 14.08 26.76 -7.86
C LEU A 912 14.29 26.64 -6.34
N ILE A 913 13.87 25.53 -5.73
CA ILE A 913 14.04 25.26 -4.29
C ILE A 913 15.53 25.20 -3.93
N ASN A 914 16.37 24.56 -4.74
CA ASN A 914 17.81 24.46 -4.47
C ASN A 914 18.53 25.82 -4.58
N VAL A 915 18.17 26.65 -5.56
CA VAL A 915 18.67 28.04 -5.64
C VAL A 915 18.19 28.85 -4.43
N PHE A 916 16.93 28.70 -4.02
CA PHE A 916 16.39 29.36 -2.83
C PHE A 916 17.17 28.99 -1.56
N ILE A 917 17.41 27.69 -1.33
CA ILE A 917 18.19 27.20 -0.19
C ILE A 917 19.60 27.82 -0.20
N HIS A 918 20.26 27.86 -1.35
CA HIS A 918 21.59 28.48 -1.49
C HIS A 918 21.58 29.97 -1.12
N VAL A 919 20.61 30.74 -1.61
CA VAL A 919 20.48 32.18 -1.28
C VAL A 919 20.26 32.39 0.21
N LEU A 920 19.46 31.55 0.88
CA LEU A 920 19.24 31.64 2.32
C LEU A 920 20.46 31.21 3.15
N GLN A 921 21.24 30.24 2.66
CA GLN A 921 22.49 29.83 3.30
C GLN A 921 23.57 30.91 3.16
N ASN A 922 23.65 31.55 1.98
CA ASN A 922 24.74 32.47 1.62
C ASN A 922 24.23 33.82 1.07
N PRO A 923 23.48 34.61 1.84
CA PRO A 923 22.83 35.84 1.34
C PRO A 923 23.80 36.96 0.91
N GLN A 924 25.08 36.83 1.22
CA GLN A 924 26.15 37.77 0.82
C GLN A 924 27.04 37.23 -0.30
N ALA A 925 26.76 36.06 -0.87
CA ALA A 925 27.55 35.54 -1.98
C ALA A 925 27.40 36.44 -3.22
N ALA A 926 28.47 36.56 -4.00
CA ALA A 926 28.49 37.41 -5.20
C ALA A 926 27.45 36.98 -6.26
N SER A 927 27.05 35.71 -6.26
CA SER A 927 26.07 35.13 -7.19
C SER A 927 24.61 35.46 -6.85
N VAL A 928 24.32 35.96 -5.64
CA VAL A 928 22.95 36.09 -5.13
C VAL A 928 22.05 36.96 -6.00
N GLU A 929 22.57 38.06 -6.56
CA GLU A 929 21.79 38.91 -7.46
C GLU A 929 21.38 38.16 -8.73
N SER A 930 22.30 37.42 -9.35
CA SER A 930 21.98 36.56 -10.50
C SER A 930 21.05 35.40 -10.13
N ASP A 931 21.21 34.84 -8.93
CA ASP A 931 20.37 33.74 -8.43
C ASP A 931 18.93 34.20 -8.24
N VAL A 932 18.71 35.38 -7.66
CA VAL A 932 17.37 35.99 -7.53
C VAL A 932 16.74 36.26 -8.89
N VAL A 933 17.54 36.65 -9.91
CA VAL A 933 17.04 36.81 -11.29
C VAL A 933 16.62 35.46 -11.88
N LEU A 934 17.39 34.40 -11.68
CA LEU A 934 17.01 33.04 -12.11
C LEU A 934 15.73 32.55 -11.41
N MET A 935 15.55 32.88 -10.12
CA MET A 935 14.30 32.58 -9.42
C MET A 935 13.10 33.32 -10.03
N ARG A 936 13.27 34.57 -10.48
CA ARG A 936 12.22 35.31 -11.20
C ARG A 936 11.93 34.73 -12.58
N LEU A 937 12.97 34.24 -13.29
CA LEU A 937 12.80 33.50 -14.54
C LEU A 937 11.95 32.25 -14.32
N ALA A 938 12.25 31.48 -13.27
CA ALA A 938 11.44 30.33 -12.88
C ALA A 938 9.99 30.74 -12.56
N ALA A 939 9.78 31.80 -11.78
CA ALA A 939 8.44 32.32 -11.50
C ALA A 939 7.68 32.70 -12.78
N GLY A 940 8.36 33.31 -13.76
CA GLY A 940 7.79 33.60 -15.08
C GLY A 940 7.39 32.34 -15.86
N HIS A 941 8.21 31.30 -15.83
CA HIS A 941 7.88 29.98 -16.40
C HIS A 941 6.63 29.39 -15.76
N PHE A 942 6.51 29.44 -14.43
CA PHE A 942 5.30 28.96 -13.73
C PHE A 942 4.08 29.85 -14.00
N SER A 943 4.23 31.17 -14.12
CA SER A 943 3.14 32.06 -14.55
C SER A 943 2.67 31.74 -15.97
N TYR A 944 3.58 31.37 -16.88
CA TYR A 944 3.20 30.92 -18.22
C TYR A 944 2.50 29.55 -18.20
N LEU A 945 2.93 28.64 -17.30
CA LEU A 945 2.25 27.38 -17.06
C LEU A 945 0.82 27.59 -16.54
N GLU A 946 0.60 28.50 -15.58
CA GLU A 946 -0.73 28.90 -15.07
C GLU A 946 -1.60 29.52 -16.17
N TYR A 947 -1.01 30.39 -17.01
CA TYR A 947 -1.72 30.96 -18.15
C TYR A 947 -2.19 29.89 -19.14
N THR A 948 -1.34 28.90 -19.40
CA THR A 948 -1.61 27.82 -20.37
C THR A 948 -2.56 26.77 -19.81
N ILE A 949 -2.61 26.63 -18.48
CA ILE A 949 -3.41 25.64 -17.76
C ILE A 949 -4.18 26.38 -16.64
N PRO A 950 -5.31 27.01 -16.97
CA PRO A 950 -6.04 27.92 -16.06
C PRO A 950 -6.47 27.29 -14.73
N GLU A 951 -6.57 25.95 -14.68
CA GLU A 951 -6.86 25.19 -13.47
C GLU A 951 -5.68 25.13 -12.48
N LEU A 952 -4.50 25.66 -12.85
CA LEU A 952 -3.29 25.70 -12.03
C LEU A 952 -3.03 27.08 -11.46
N SER A 953 -2.63 27.11 -10.19
CA SER A 953 -2.12 28.30 -9.52
C SER A 953 -0.94 27.89 -8.63
N PHE A 954 0.22 28.51 -8.83
CA PHE A 954 1.47 28.31 -8.10
C PHE A 954 2.00 29.65 -7.56
N PRO A 955 1.22 30.36 -6.71
CA PRO A 955 1.63 31.65 -6.17
C PRO A 955 2.96 31.58 -5.40
N LEU A 956 3.29 30.40 -4.87
CA LEU A 956 4.52 30.16 -4.12
C LEU A 956 5.79 30.47 -4.92
N THR A 957 5.83 30.20 -6.22
CA THR A 957 7.07 30.38 -7.01
C THR A 957 7.53 31.84 -7.01
N ARG A 958 6.55 32.76 -7.05
CA ARG A 958 6.74 34.19 -6.84
C ARG A 958 7.09 34.51 -5.38
N ASP A 959 6.42 33.87 -4.43
CA ASP A 959 6.67 34.09 -2.99
C ASP A 959 8.08 33.67 -2.58
N LEU A 960 8.65 32.58 -3.12
CA LEU A 960 10.03 32.17 -2.87
C LEU A 960 11.03 33.21 -3.38
N ALA A 961 10.82 33.74 -4.59
CA ALA A 961 11.67 34.80 -5.14
C ALA A 961 11.58 36.10 -4.32
N ASN A 962 10.42 36.39 -3.72
CA ASN A 962 10.23 37.52 -2.82
C ASN A 962 10.89 37.28 -1.45
N LEU A 963 10.72 36.10 -0.85
CA LEU A 963 11.35 35.72 0.41
C LEU A 963 12.87 35.73 0.31
N ALA A 964 13.42 35.26 -0.81
CA ALA A 964 14.85 35.35 -1.11
C ALA A 964 15.33 36.81 -1.07
N GLN A 965 14.61 37.73 -1.74
CA GLN A 965 14.96 39.16 -1.72
C GLN A 965 14.88 39.76 -0.32
N VAL A 966 13.87 39.41 0.47
CA VAL A 966 13.72 39.88 1.85
C VAL A 966 14.92 39.42 2.70
N ALA A 967 15.31 38.16 2.59
CA ALA A 967 16.46 37.61 3.31
C ALA A 967 17.77 38.32 2.92
N VAL A 968 17.97 38.60 1.62
CA VAL A 968 19.15 39.31 1.11
C VAL A 968 19.21 40.75 1.61
N ARG A 969 18.09 41.49 1.55
CA ARG A 969 18.00 42.86 2.06
C ARG A 969 18.31 42.93 3.55
N ARG A 970 17.66 42.07 4.36
CA ARG A 970 17.91 41.98 5.80
C ARG A 970 19.36 41.67 6.13
N SER A 971 19.99 40.78 5.37
CA SER A 971 21.40 40.47 5.59
C SER A 971 22.31 41.66 5.28
N ARG A 972 22.00 42.45 4.25
CA ARG A 972 22.75 43.68 3.92
C ARG A 972 22.53 44.78 4.96
N GLU A 973 21.31 44.96 5.46
CA GLU A 973 20.98 45.91 6.52
C GLU A 973 21.71 45.59 7.83
N LYS A 974 21.84 44.29 8.19
CA LYS A 974 22.66 43.87 9.36
C LYS A 974 24.15 44.17 9.20
N CYS A 975 24.67 44.19 7.97
CA CYS A 975 26.05 44.60 7.70
C CYS A 975 26.25 46.12 7.72
N LEU A 976 25.17 46.91 7.69
CA LEU A 976 25.19 48.38 7.68
C LEU A 976 24.99 49.01 9.08
N ALA A 977 25.00 48.22 10.16
CA ALA A 977 25.02 48.74 11.54
C ALA A 977 26.31 49.57 11.77
N PRO A 978 26.24 50.71 12.51
CA PRO A 978 27.18 51.81 12.34
C PRO A 978 28.60 51.49 12.82
N ILE A 979 29.57 51.86 11.97
CA ILE A 979 30.98 52.02 12.33
C ILE A 979 31.07 53.04 13.46
N ASP A 980 31.76 52.71 14.55
CA ASP A 980 32.09 53.64 15.63
C ASP A 980 32.75 54.90 15.05
N ILE A 981 32.06 56.03 15.17
CA ILE A 981 32.59 57.33 14.81
C ILE A 981 33.68 57.68 15.83
N VAL A 982 34.94 57.47 15.45
CA VAL A 982 36.08 58.13 16.09
C VAL A 982 35.92 59.64 15.88
N PRO A 983 36.03 60.50 16.92
CA PRO A 983 35.85 61.93 16.74
C PRO A 983 36.97 62.49 15.88
N ALA A 984 36.64 63.09 14.73
CA ALA A 984 37.58 63.86 13.92
C ALA A 984 37.89 65.21 14.59
N PRO A 985 39.13 65.73 14.46
CA PRO A 985 39.56 66.94 15.15
C PRO A 985 38.91 68.21 14.59
N ASP A 986 38.77 69.18 15.48
CA ASP A 986 38.21 70.52 15.29
C ASP A 986 38.83 71.25 14.08
N LEU A 987 37.97 71.55 13.09
CA LEU A 987 38.24 72.45 11.98
C LEU A 987 37.23 73.60 12.00
N SER A 988 37.23 74.37 13.09
CA SER A 988 36.72 75.72 13.15
C SER A 988 37.55 76.66 12.24
N GLY A 989 37.32 76.56 10.94
CA GLY A 989 37.98 77.41 9.96
C GLY A 989 37.65 76.99 8.54
N VAL A 990 36.51 77.48 8.05
CA VAL A 990 36.27 78.02 6.69
C VAL A 990 34.75 77.98 6.44
N LEU A 991 34.09 79.03 6.93
CA LEU A 991 32.91 79.58 6.30
C LEU A 991 33.32 80.14 4.94
N THR A 992 32.70 79.70 3.84
CA THR A 992 32.01 80.53 2.82
C THR A 992 31.95 79.81 1.46
N SER A 993 30.75 79.41 1.04
CA SER A 993 30.11 79.94 -0.17
C SER A 993 28.78 79.23 -0.42
N MET A 994 27.69 80.03 -0.39
CA MET A 994 26.45 79.91 -1.19
C MET A 994 25.73 78.54 -1.15
N GLY A 995 24.49 78.37 -0.71
CA GLY A 995 23.34 79.26 -0.58
C GLY A 995 22.09 78.43 -0.87
N GLN A 996 21.06 78.59 -0.04
CA GLN A 996 19.66 78.17 -0.20
C GLN A 996 19.25 76.73 0.21
N THR A 997 18.91 76.64 1.51
CA THR A 997 17.72 75.99 2.10
C THR A 997 16.44 76.18 1.24
N THR A 998 15.48 75.26 1.16
CA THR A 998 14.64 74.72 2.26
C THR A 998 13.86 73.44 1.88
N GLN A 999 13.91 72.47 2.80
CA GLN A 999 12.83 71.63 3.37
C GLN A 999 11.83 70.87 2.47
N PHE A 1000 11.86 69.54 2.62
CA PHE A 1000 10.73 68.61 2.47
C PHE A 1000 10.32 68.14 3.87
N GLU A 1001 9.04 68.29 4.21
CA GLU A 1001 8.33 67.58 5.30
C GLU A 1001 7.17 66.81 4.65
N ASP A 1002 6.99 65.54 5.07
CA ASP A 1002 5.76 64.85 5.51
C ASP A 1002 4.43 65.10 4.74
N GLU A 1003 3.50 64.18 4.53
CA GLU A 1003 3.21 62.81 4.97
C GLU A 1003 1.93 62.36 4.19
N LEU A 1004 1.74 61.05 4.07
CA LEU A 1004 0.44 60.30 4.12
C LEU A 1004 -0.73 60.58 3.12
N PHE A 1005 -1.01 59.53 2.32
CA PHE A 1005 -2.29 59.01 1.76
C PHE A 1005 -3.38 59.94 1.17
N PRO A 1006 -4.08 59.42 0.13
CA PRO A 1006 -5.54 59.42 0.22
C PRO A 1006 -6.19 58.06 -0.10
N THR A 1007 -7.20 57.73 0.70
CA THR A 1007 -8.19 56.66 0.54
C THR A 1007 -9.30 57.06 -0.44
N GLY A 1008 -9.79 56.09 -1.24
CA GLY A 1008 -11.24 55.93 -1.49
C GLY A 1008 -11.83 56.31 -2.86
N SER A 1009 -12.16 55.26 -3.64
CA SER A 1009 -13.28 55.11 -4.61
C SER A 1009 -13.44 56.07 -5.81
N ASN A 1010 -13.15 55.56 -7.01
CA ASN A 1010 -14.08 55.60 -8.16
C ASN A 1010 -13.66 54.64 -9.30
N ILE A 1011 -14.48 53.60 -9.44
CA ILE A 1011 -14.96 52.90 -10.65
C ILE A 1011 -14.57 53.51 -12.01
N TRP A 1012 -13.94 52.65 -12.85
CA TRP A 1012 -13.89 52.60 -14.32
C TRP A 1012 -13.39 53.83 -15.12
N THR A 1013 -12.28 53.66 -15.84
CA THR A 1013 -12.17 53.99 -17.28
C THR A 1013 -10.92 53.34 -17.88
N GLU A 1014 -11.14 52.73 -19.04
CA GLU A 1014 -10.18 52.04 -19.89
C GLU A 1014 -9.11 52.99 -20.45
N ASN A 1015 -7.86 52.53 -20.57
CA ASN A 1015 -6.95 53.05 -21.59
C ASN A 1015 -6.04 51.94 -22.13
N TRP A 1016 -6.55 51.25 -23.15
CA TRP A 1016 -5.93 50.14 -23.89
C TRP A 1016 -5.13 50.63 -25.11
N SER A 1017 -4.22 51.60 -24.97
CA SER A 1017 -3.59 52.25 -26.14
C SER A 1017 -2.05 52.24 -26.20
N THR A 1018 -1.35 51.28 -25.59
CA THR A 1018 0.14 51.27 -25.65
C THR A 1018 0.80 49.96 -26.10
N PHE A 1019 0.07 49.00 -26.68
CA PHE A 1019 0.72 47.82 -27.28
C PHE A 1019 0.07 47.37 -28.60
N LEU A 1020 0.21 48.20 -29.63
CA LEU A 1020 0.19 47.74 -31.03
C LEU A 1020 0.99 48.71 -31.89
N THR A 1021 2.24 48.35 -32.23
CA THR A 1021 2.83 48.72 -33.52
C THR A 1021 4.01 47.80 -33.91
N TRP A 1022 3.79 47.06 -35.01
CA TRP A 1022 4.71 46.60 -36.07
C TRP A 1022 5.64 45.40 -35.75
N THR A 1023 5.48 44.21 -36.36
CA THR A 1023 5.71 43.77 -37.77
C THR A 1023 7.17 43.86 -38.24
N ASP A 1024 7.63 42.74 -38.80
CA ASP A 1024 8.87 42.45 -39.55
C ASP A 1024 10.11 41.98 -38.75
N LEU A 1025 10.20 40.65 -38.54
CA LEU A 1025 11.29 39.74 -38.97
C LEU A 1025 11.18 38.34 -38.32
#